data_AF-U9UWP3-F1
#
_entry.id   AF-U9UWP3-F1
#
_cell.length_a   1.000
_cell.length_b   1.000
_cell.length_c   1.000
_cell.angle_alpha   90.00
_cell.angle_beta   90.00
_cell.angle_gamma   90.00
#
_symmetry.space_group_name_H-M   'P 1'
#
loop_
_entity.id
_entity.type
_entity.pdbx_description
1 polymer ?
#
loop_
_entity_poly.entity_id
_entity_poly.type
_entity_poly.pdbx_seq_one_letter_code
_entity_poly.pdbx_strand_id
1 'polypeptide(L)'
;MENGHSVANLPANEYKKFKKYFRILYKTSFEILFPKTEEIVNSEAELSEPLHILCVRTWILFYHLLKEKPSDLDEEDFAEFLVTVHDQLGERFICGADNGSFLKFCIKTFTELHPSENRVYEYQCCHCLYRVVLSVDTEFPWDHKTQPVELDIKTAELLFKNIRNYINEKPFRTWQIKNDVKDTLDKIANIVIPPRDDRFDQCSWRTQHFLESEINFYEAIQYKEHDHYVSDLGAVSYRDGGEDITDLYYFRGKILQYQFKTRTKSNQTRAIETLEKAIEQFTYDLSINPLRFASWYALGACYASLADENLTWNAEEIKNNRGKIANYQRKSFLCYARAAKVITWFSGQQSPSVPTEEVNFWRDFGYQVYSMITEPMSMDAFQLNPYHAVLWRKPSFEDACAFAAFCFGKAMQHERYLIENQPDKENGIPTIHDWRIPYMLGKCYQKLQRNPEVVIQLYKLAVDRTPEKSGVSGQEKILDAEYKMTSALSKYLMENKIKPSIVEKYLGIDEENGEVVHKEPQSELGIFDIQKPEYRNAYDLICSKLEDIRKADKTKWHHRPVYRHAWLIFNVEQKPEIAITILSPLFHLKLTSKTFMNVWKPEFERSGRHFIYVHEYISFFMDLAKATLDFDLLNKMSEKLRKASNIILKDDIIQTKLADAYKHVEEMKKPIIDEEMIDDQNNEKEESDERDDIKEEHKEPSNNVMSVASLITQDNDSPMTIDFVEPASNSYSEI
;
A
#
# COMPACT_ATOMS: atom_id res chain seq x y z
N MET A 1 -26.37 -24.94 40.32
CA MET A 1 -25.94 -24.74 41.71
C MET A 1 -27.15 -24.32 42.51
N GLU A 2 -27.72 -25.26 43.25
CA GLU A 2 -28.73 -24.99 44.27
C GLU A 2 -28.06 -24.20 45.39
N ASN A 3 -28.40 -22.91 45.50
CA ASN A 3 -28.24 -22.11 46.72
C ASN A 3 -29.20 -20.93 46.59
N GLY A 4 -30.49 -21.20 46.80
CA GLY A 4 -31.48 -20.16 46.98
C GLY A 4 -31.17 -19.39 48.26
N HIS A 5 -30.59 -18.19 48.13
CA HIS A 5 -30.49 -17.24 49.22
C HIS A 5 -31.86 -16.60 49.45
N SER A 6 -32.75 -17.39 50.05
CA SER A 6 -34.12 -17.01 50.31
C SER A 6 -34.19 -16.16 51.58
N VAL A 7 -34.65 -14.92 51.43
CA VAL A 7 -35.15 -14.06 52.52
C VAL A 7 -36.25 -14.77 53.36
N ALA A 8 -36.81 -15.90 52.87
CA ALA A 8 -37.81 -16.70 53.57
C ALA A 8 -37.28 -17.54 54.75
N ASN A 9 -35.96 -17.60 55.00
CA ASN A 9 -35.38 -18.36 56.12
C ASN A 9 -35.01 -17.51 57.35
N LEU A 10 -35.34 -16.21 57.37
CA LEU A 10 -35.08 -15.35 58.52
C LEU A 10 -36.01 -15.70 59.71
N PRO A 11 -35.49 -15.80 60.95
CA PRO A 11 -36.32 -15.90 62.15
C PRO A 11 -37.41 -14.81 62.17
N ALA A 12 -38.62 -15.13 62.62
CA ALA A 12 -39.78 -14.24 62.52
C ALA A 12 -39.56 -12.81 63.08
N ASN A 13 -38.72 -12.68 64.12
CA ASN A 13 -38.35 -11.39 64.70
C ASN A 13 -37.41 -10.58 63.79
N GLU A 14 -36.46 -11.25 63.14
CA GLU A 14 -35.53 -10.64 62.19
C GLU A 14 -36.24 -10.26 60.89
N TYR A 15 -37.16 -11.09 60.40
CA TYR A 15 -38.01 -10.75 59.26
C TYR A 15 -38.87 -9.52 59.53
N LYS A 16 -39.47 -9.41 60.73
CA LYS A 16 -40.25 -8.23 61.13
C LYS A 16 -39.39 -6.97 61.21
N LYS A 17 -38.15 -7.07 61.73
CA LYS A 17 -37.18 -5.97 61.75
C LYS A 17 -36.79 -5.57 60.33
N PHE A 18 -36.38 -6.53 59.49
CA PHE A 18 -36.04 -6.31 58.09
C PHE A 18 -37.16 -5.59 57.35
N LYS A 19 -38.40 -6.09 57.43
CA LYS A 19 -39.57 -5.48 56.77
C LYS A 19 -39.83 -4.05 57.24
N LYS A 20 -39.63 -3.74 58.53
CA LYS A 20 -39.77 -2.38 59.06
C LYS A 20 -38.72 -1.45 58.47
N TYR A 21 -37.44 -1.84 58.54
CA TYR A 21 -36.33 -1.01 58.05
C TYR A 21 -36.34 -0.87 56.53
N PHE A 22 -36.61 -1.95 55.80
CA PHE A 22 -36.73 -1.92 54.35
C PHE A 22 -37.85 -0.98 53.89
N ARG A 23 -39.02 -0.99 54.54
CA ARG A 23 -40.09 -0.04 54.22
C ARG A 23 -39.68 1.42 54.43
N ILE A 24 -38.92 1.70 55.48
CA ILE A 24 -38.42 3.05 55.75
C ILE A 24 -37.41 3.43 54.64
N LEU A 25 -36.42 2.58 54.39
CA LEU A 25 -35.39 2.81 53.37
C LEU A 25 -35.98 2.96 51.96
N TYR A 26 -36.90 2.07 51.58
CA TYR A 26 -37.59 2.14 50.29
C TYR A 26 -38.41 3.42 50.17
N LYS A 27 -39.19 3.78 51.19
CA LYS A 27 -39.98 5.01 51.17
C LYS A 27 -39.08 6.24 51.03
N THR A 28 -37.99 6.30 51.80
CA THR A 28 -37.03 7.40 51.72
C THR A 28 -36.34 7.45 50.35
N SER A 29 -35.90 6.31 49.82
CA SER A 29 -35.26 6.23 48.50
C SER A 29 -36.23 6.58 47.36
N PHE A 30 -37.51 6.21 47.51
CA PHE A 30 -38.58 6.55 46.58
C PHE A 30 -38.90 8.04 46.61
N GLU A 31 -38.97 8.66 47.79
CA GLU A 31 -39.16 10.11 47.92
C GLU A 31 -37.98 10.87 47.30
N ILE A 32 -36.75 10.36 47.45
CA ILE A 32 -35.55 10.91 46.80
C ILE A 32 -35.65 10.83 45.28
N LEU A 33 -36.07 9.70 44.70
CA LEU A 33 -36.20 9.58 43.24
C LEU A 33 -37.42 10.31 42.67
N PHE A 34 -38.50 10.42 43.43
CA PHE A 34 -39.77 11.01 42.97
C PHE A 34 -40.27 12.07 43.96
N PRO A 35 -39.56 13.20 44.07
CA PRO A 35 -39.89 14.28 44.98
C PRO A 35 -41.18 14.94 44.53
N LYS A 36 -42.01 15.32 45.51
CA LYS A 36 -43.34 15.88 45.25
C LYS A 36 -43.32 17.37 44.92
N THR A 37 -42.21 18.06 45.19
CA THR A 37 -42.05 19.51 45.00
C THR A 37 -40.61 19.88 44.63
N GLU A 38 -40.45 21.01 43.94
CA GLU A 38 -39.16 21.54 43.47
C GLU A 38 -38.24 21.98 44.63
N GLU A 39 -38.80 22.40 45.77
CA GLU A 39 -38.04 22.67 47.01
C GLU A 39 -37.36 21.42 47.56
N ILE A 40 -38.01 20.26 47.46
CA ILE A 40 -37.46 18.98 47.93
C ILE A 40 -36.27 18.57 47.03
N VAL A 41 -36.38 18.74 45.71
CA VAL A 41 -35.29 18.50 44.75
C VAL A 41 -34.02 19.26 45.14
N ASN A 42 -34.16 20.54 45.47
CA ASN A 42 -33.02 21.39 45.87
C ASN A 42 -32.43 20.98 47.23
N SER A 43 -33.27 20.57 48.19
CA SER A 43 -32.81 20.07 49.50
C SER A 43 -32.13 18.69 49.41
N GLU A 44 -32.50 17.88 48.41
CA GLU A 44 -31.95 16.54 48.20
C GLU A 44 -30.55 16.55 47.58
N ALA A 45 -30.24 17.58 46.77
CA ALA A 45 -28.89 17.81 46.25
C ALA A 45 -27.86 18.14 47.35
N GLU A 46 -28.32 18.59 48.54
CA GLU A 46 -27.49 18.89 49.72
C GLU A 46 -27.36 17.71 50.68
N LEU A 47 -27.88 16.53 50.34
CA LEU A 47 -27.85 15.36 51.20
C LEU A 47 -26.42 14.82 51.40
N SER A 48 -26.19 14.30 52.61
CA SER A 48 -24.91 13.70 52.96
C SER A 48 -24.63 12.42 52.16
N GLU A 49 -23.37 12.20 51.78
CA GLU A 49 -22.90 11.00 51.07
C GLU A 49 -23.42 9.65 51.62
N PRO A 50 -23.54 9.42 52.96
CA PRO A 50 -24.13 8.19 53.48
C PRO A 50 -25.58 7.92 53.03
N LEU A 51 -26.37 8.97 52.82
CA LEU A 51 -27.75 8.82 52.38
C LEU A 51 -27.83 8.49 50.88
N HIS A 52 -26.94 9.06 50.06
CA HIS A 52 -26.79 8.66 48.66
C HIS A 52 -26.43 7.17 48.55
N ILE A 53 -25.46 6.71 49.35
CA ILE A 53 -25.05 5.30 49.40
C ILE A 53 -26.24 4.40 49.78
N LEU A 54 -27.01 4.77 50.80
CA LEU A 54 -28.18 4.02 51.23
C LEU A 54 -29.28 3.97 50.16
N CYS A 55 -29.52 5.09 49.46
CA CYS A 55 -30.51 5.18 48.39
C CYS A 55 -30.15 4.20 47.26
N VAL A 56 -28.93 4.31 46.75
CA VAL A 56 -28.42 3.47 45.65
C VAL A 56 -28.45 1.98 46.01
N ARG A 57 -27.98 1.60 47.21
CA ARG A 57 -28.04 0.19 47.67
C ARG A 57 -29.46 -0.32 47.86
N THR A 58 -30.40 0.55 48.24
CA THR A 58 -31.81 0.18 48.41
C THR A 58 -32.45 -0.21 47.08
N TRP A 59 -32.10 0.48 45.98
CA TRP A 59 -32.60 0.15 44.65
C TRP A 59 -32.04 -1.16 44.09
N ILE A 60 -30.75 -1.44 44.32
CA ILE A 60 -30.14 -2.75 44.00
C ILE A 60 -30.86 -3.87 44.77
N LEU A 61 -31.08 -3.67 46.07
CA LEU A 61 -31.81 -4.63 46.91
C LEU A 61 -33.25 -4.84 46.41
N PHE A 62 -33.93 -3.77 46.01
CA PHE A 62 -35.30 -3.86 45.50
C PHE A 62 -35.38 -4.65 44.20
N TYR A 63 -34.43 -4.46 43.26
CA TYR A 63 -34.34 -5.29 42.05
C TYR A 63 -34.25 -6.78 42.39
N HIS A 64 -33.35 -7.17 43.29
CA HIS A 64 -33.20 -8.58 43.66
C HIS A 64 -34.47 -9.14 44.33
N LEU A 65 -35.14 -8.36 45.18
CA LEU A 65 -36.40 -8.77 45.80
C LEU A 65 -37.55 -8.92 44.80
N LEU A 66 -37.56 -8.13 43.73
CA LEU A 66 -38.52 -8.27 42.64
C LEU A 66 -38.26 -9.55 41.85
N LYS A 67 -36.99 -9.83 41.50
CA LYS A 67 -36.59 -11.02 40.75
C LYS A 67 -36.87 -12.35 41.46
N GLU A 68 -36.84 -12.35 42.79
CA GLU A 68 -37.14 -13.54 43.62
C GLU A 68 -38.64 -13.83 43.77
N LYS A 69 -39.52 -12.88 43.41
CA LYS A 69 -40.96 -13.09 43.48
C LYS A 69 -41.43 -13.76 42.19
N PRO A 70 -42.36 -14.75 42.25
CA PRO A 70 -43.08 -15.17 41.07
C PRO A 70 -43.92 -13.97 40.60
N SER A 71 -43.45 -13.31 39.55
CA SER A 71 -44.05 -12.15 38.92
C SER A 71 -44.25 -12.42 37.44
N ASP A 72 -45.28 -11.83 36.85
CA ASP A 72 -45.53 -11.88 35.40
C ASP A 72 -44.57 -10.95 34.60
N LEU A 73 -43.56 -10.38 35.27
CA LEU A 73 -42.58 -9.48 34.66
C LEU A 73 -41.59 -10.26 33.81
N ASP A 74 -41.31 -9.75 32.62
CA ASP A 74 -40.32 -10.32 31.71
C ASP A 74 -38.96 -9.60 31.81
N GLU A 75 -38.01 -10.00 30.96
CA GLU A 75 -36.67 -9.41 30.93
C GLU A 75 -36.65 -7.94 30.49
N GLU A 76 -37.62 -7.52 29.65
CA GLU A 76 -37.77 -6.13 29.21
C GLU A 76 -38.22 -5.23 30.37
N ASP A 77 -39.19 -5.70 31.16
CA ASP A 77 -39.65 -4.99 32.36
C ASP A 77 -38.50 -4.72 33.35
N PHE A 78 -37.61 -5.69 33.53
CA PHE A 78 -36.43 -5.54 34.39
C PHE A 78 -35.41 -4.56 33.83
N ALA A 79 -35.23 -4.53 32.51
CA ALA A 79 -34.37 -3.56 31.85
C ALA A 79 -34.94 -2.14 31.99
N GLU A 80 -36.24 -1.93 31.68
CA GLU A 80 -36.93 -0.65 31.81
C GLU A 80 -36.90 -0.11 33.25
N PHE A 81 -37.07 -1.00 34.23
CA PHE A 81 -36.92 -0.64 35.65
C PHE A 81 -35.53 -0.06 35.95
N LEU A 82 -34.46 -0.71 35.49
CA LEU A 82 -33.09 -0.25 35.75
C LEU A 82 -32.77 1.05 35.02
N VAL A 83 -33.28 1.22 33.80
CA VAL A 83 -33.17 2.47 33.04
C VAL A 83 -33.84 3.61 33.80
N THR A 84 -35.09 3.41 34.21
CA THR A 84 -35.87 4.42 34.95
C THR A 84 -35.16 4.84 36.25
N VAL A 85 -34.65 3.86 37.01
CA VAL A 85 -33.92 4.15 38.25
C VAL A 85 -32.61 4.88 37.94
N HIS A 86 -31.89 4.49 36.89
CA HIS A 86 -30.66 5.17 36.49
C HIS A 86 -30.91 6.63 36.11
N ASP A 87 -31.92 6.91 35.28
CA ASP A 87 -32.23 8.26 34.83
C ASP A 87 -32.59 9.17 36.01
N GLN A 88 -33.41 8.69 36.94
CA GLN A 88 -33.77 9.43 38.14
C GLN A 88 -32.58 9.68 39.08
N LEU A 89 -31.68 8.70 39.23
CA LEU A 89 -30.43 8.90 39.96
C LEU A 89 -29.49 9.88 39.23
N GLY A 90 -29.52 9.88 37.90
CA GLY A 90 -28.72 10.70 37.01
C GLY A 90 -29.09 12.18 37.06
N GLU A 91 -30.39 12.51 37.02
CA GLU A 91 -30.91 13.88 37.18
C GLU A 91 -30.44 14.57 38.47
N ARG A 92 -30.15 13.77 39.49
CA ARG A 92 -29.69 14.22 40.82
C ARG A 92 -28.18 14.11 41.02
N PHE A 93 -27.45 13.69 39.99
CA PHE A 93 -25.99 13.51 40.02
C PHE A 93 -25.49 12.46 41.02
N ILE A 94 -26.35 11.53 41.46
CA ILE A 94 -26.03 10.52 42.49
C ILE A 94 -25.91 9.09 41.96
N CYS A 95 -26.12 8.85 40.65
CA CYS A 95 -26.00 7.51 40.08
C CYS A 95 -24.58 6.91 40.25
N GLY A 96 -23.55 7.75 40.38
CA GLY A 96 -22.17 7.34 40.67
C GLY A 96 -21.84 7.10 42.15
N ALA A 97 -22.78 7.26 43.09
CA ALA A 97 -22.52 7.08 44.51
C ALA A 97 -22.11 5.64 44.87
N ASP A 98 -21.54 5.44 46.06
CA ASP A 98 -21.05 4.13 46.53
C ASP A 98 -20.03 3.49 45.55
N ASN A 99 -19.10 4.32 45.04
CA ASN A 99 -18.10 3.92 44.04
C ASN A 99 -18.72 3.29 42.78
N GLY A 100 -19.87 3.83 42.37
CA GLY A 100 -20.65 3.38 41.21
C GLY A 100 -21.22 1.98 41.35
N SER A 101 -21.54 1.50 42.56
CA SER A 101 -22.02 0.13 42.78
C SER A 101 -23.27 -0.20 41.98
N PHE A 102 -24.20 0.76 41.85
CA PHE A 102 -25.38 0.59 41.00
C PHE A 102 -25.07 0.61 39.51
N LEU A 103 -24.18 1.49 39.04
CA LEU A 103 -23.77 1.50 37.63
C LEU A 103 -23.08 0.19 37.23
N LYS A 104 -22.20 -0.35 38.09
CA LYS A 104 -21.57 -1.67 37.90
C LYS A 104 -22.62 -2.79 37.85
N PHE A 105 -23.61 -2.70 38.73
CA PHE A 105 -24.74 -3.62 38.74
C PHE A 105 -25.57 -3.56 37.45
N CYS A 106 -25.89 -2.35 36.97
CA CYS A 106 -26.61 -2.14 35.72
C CYS A 106 -25.82 -2.66 34.51
N ILE A 107 -24.52 -2.33 34.39
CA ILE A 107 -23.67 -2.83 33.30
C ILE A 107 -23.70 -4.36 33.25
N LYS A 108 -23.44 -5.02 34.39
CA LYS A 108 -23.49 -6.48 34.47
C LYS A 108 -24.85 -7.03 34.04
N THR A 109 -25.93 -6.41 34.51
CA THR A 109 -27.30 -6.88 34.27
C THR A 109 -27.73 -6.65 32.82
N PHE A 110 -27.41 -5.52 32.20
CA PHE A 110 -27.66 -5.26 30.78
C PHE A 110 -26.83 -6.14 29.86
N THR A 111 -25.62 -6.54 30.25
CA THR A 111 -24.83 -7.53 29.50
C THR A 111 -25.43 -8.94 29.61
N GLU A 112 -26.15 -9.26 30.69
CA GLU A 112 -26.85 -10.53 30.86
C GLU A 112 -28.23 -10.54 30.16
N LEU A 113 -28.94 -9.40 30.16
CA LEU A 113 -30.27 -9.23 29.57
C LEU A 113 -30.16 -8.63 28.15
N HIS A 114 -30.55 -9.38 27.12
CA HIS A 114 -30.66 -8.91 25.72
C HIS A 114 -29.53 -7.95 25.24
N PRO A 115 -28.28 -8.43 25.04
CA PRO A 115 -27.09 -7.60 24.83
C PRO A 115 -27.08 -6.72 23.57
N SER A 116 -28.01 -6.91 22.64
CA SER A 116 -28.15 -6.06 21.43
C SER A 116 -29.05 -4.85 21.66
N GLU A 117 -30.12 -5.01 22.43
CA GLU A 117 -31.17 -3.99 22.61
C GLU A 117 -30.81 -3.04 23.76
N ASN A 118 -30.11 -3.54 24.78
CA ASN A 118 -29.75 -2.77 25.97
C ASN A 118 -28.41 -2.01 25.87
N ARG A 119 -27.74 -2.00 24.71
CA ARG A 119 -26.42 -1.36 24.52
C ARG A 119 -26.41 0.12 24.84
N VAL A 120 -27.48 0.84 24.48
CA VAL A 120 -27.63 2.28 24.75
C VAL A 120 -27.48 2.54 26.25
N TYR A 121 -28.15 1.72 27.06
CA TYR A 121 -28.17 1.85 28.52
C TYR A 121 -26.86 1.38 29.16
N GLU A 122 -26.23 0.33 28.62
CA GLU A 122 -24.88 -0.10 29.02
C GLU A 122 -23.85 1.01 28.78
N TYR A 123 -23.88 1.65 27.60
CA TYR A 123 -22.98 2.76 27.26
C TYR A 123 -23.26 4.01 28.10
N GLN A 124 -24.53 4.31 28.40
CA GLN A 124 -24.89 5.38 29.33
C GLN A 124 -24.29 5.11 30.73
N CYS A 125 -24.37 3.88 31.23
CA CYS A 125 -23.76 3.51 32.52
C CYS A 125 -22.23 3.59 32.47
N CYS A 126 -21.59 3.13 31.38
CA CYS A 126 -20.15 3.25 31.18
C CYS A 126 -19.69 4.71 31.08
N HIS A 127 -20.51 5.59 30.51
CA HIS A 127 -20.25 7.03 30.46
C HIS A 127 -20.30 7.65 31.86
N CYS A 128 -21.38 7.40 32.61
CA CYS A 128 -21.53 7.87 33.98
C CYS A 128 -20.41 7.36 34.89
N LEU A 129 -19.95 6.13 34.70
CA LEU A 129 -18.97 5.52 35.59
C LEU A 129 -17.52 5.81 35.20
N TYR A 130 -17.16 5.61 33.93
CA TYR A 130 -15.78 5.61 33.45
C TYR A 130 -15.45 6.76 32.49
N ARG A 131 -16.45 7.62 32.19
CA ARG A 131 -16.37 8.66 31.16
C ARG A 131 -16.03 8.12 29.78
N VAL A 132 -16.35 6.86 29.52
CA VAL A 132 -16.25 6.26 28.19
C VAL A 132 -17.39 6.81 27.34
N VAL A 133 -17.10 7.20 26.11
CA VAL A 133 -18.11 7.67 25.16
C VAL A 133 -18.11 6.69 24.01
N LEU A 134 -19.21 5.97 23.85
CA LEU A 134 -19.44 5.06 22.74
C LEU A 134 -20.84 5.31 22.19
N SER A 135 -20.90 5.85 20.98
CA SER A 135 -22.13 6.07 20.20
C SER A 135 -22.25 5.05 19.08
N VAL A 136 -21.72 3.84 19.29
CA VAL A 136 -21.73 2.76 18.29
C VAL A 136 -23.17 2.32 18.08
N ASP A 137 -23.78 2.78 16.98
CA ASP A 137 -25.18 2.51 16.61
C ASP A 137 -26.23 3.00 17.63
N THR A 138 -25.81 3.89 18.54
CA THR A 138 -26.63 4.47 19.61
C THR A 138 -26.52 6.01 19.63
N GLU A 139 -27.43 6.66 20.36
CA GLU A 139 -27.33 8.08 20.68
C GLU A 139 -26.14 8.38 21.60
N PHE A 140 -25.76 9.66 21.66
CA PHE A 140 -24.69 10.11 22.56
C PHE A 140 -25.15 10.03 24.02
N PRO A 141 -24.31 9.51 24.93
CA PRO A 141 -24.65 9.49 26.34
C PRO A 141 -24.88 10.88 26.94
N TRP A 142 -25.84 10.98 27.85
CA TRP A 142 -26.14 12.16 28.65
C TRP A 142 -25.09 12.36 29.75
N ASP A 143 -24.66 13.60 29.98
CA ASP A 143 -23.73 13.91 31.07
C ASP A 143 -24.47 14.10 32.40
N HIS A 144 -24.53 13.03 33.20
CA HIS A 144 -25.05 13.04 34.58
C HIS A 144 -24.07 13.64 35.60
N LYS A 145 -22.99 14.35 35.17
CA LYS A 145 -22.04 15.09 36.03
C LYS A 145 -21.45 14.30 37.21
N THR A 146 -21.39 12.99 37.09
CA THR A 146 -20.85 12.07 38.10
C THR A 146 -19.33 12.17 38.24
N GLN A 147 -18.80 11.84 39.41
CA GLN A 147 -17.37 11.69 39.59
C GLN A 147 -16.89 10.40 38.91
N PRO A 148 -15.90 10.47 38.01
CA PRO A 148 -15.41 9.29 37.30
C PRO A 148 -14.66 8.33 38.22
N VAL A 149 -14.78 7.03 37.92
CA VAL A 149 -13.96 5.96 38.48
C VAL A 149 -12.98 5.49 37.39
N GLU A 150 -11.80 5.03 37.79
CA GLU A 150 -10.87 4.39 36.86
C GLU A 150 -11.51 3.17 36.20
N LEU A 151 -11.32 3.04 34.89
CA LEU A 151 -11.86 1.93 34.12
C LEU A 151 -11.15 0.64 34.52
N ASP A 152 -11.91 -0.35 34.95
CA ASP A 152 -11.38 -1.66 35.32
C ASP A 152 -11.21 -2.57 34.10
N ILE A 153 -10.34 -3.57 34.26
CA ILE A 153 -9.95 -4.49 33.19
C ILE A 153 -11.16 -5.25 32.62
N LYS A 154 -12.11 -5.68 33.46
CA LYS A 154 -13.25 -6.49 33.00
C LYS A 154 -14.20 -5.67 32.14
N THR A 155 -14.46 -4.42 32.54
CA THR A 155 -15.24 -3.52 31.68
C THR A 155 -14.45 -3.13 30.43
N ALA A 156 -13.13 -2.95 30.51
CA ALA A 156 -12.31 -2.70 29.32
C ALA A 156 -12.37 -3.85 28.31
N GLU A 157 -12.34 -5.11 28.77
CA GLU A 157 -12.54 -6.32 27.94
C GLU A 157 -13.91 -6.32 27.26
N LEU A 158 -14.97 -6.05 28.02
CA LEU A 158 -16.35 -5.98 27.51
C LEU A 158 -16.51 -4.89 26.44
N LEU A 159 -16.03 -3.68 26.73
CA LEU A 159 -16.08 -2.55 25.79
C LEU A 159 -15.28 -2.85 24.52
N PHE A 160 -14.10 -3.46 24.66
CA PHE A 160 -13.29 -3.84 23.51
C PHE A 160 -13.99 -4.89 22.65
N LYS A 161 -14.60 -5.91 23.25
CA LYS A 161 -15.38 -6.93 22.54
C LYS A 161 -16.52 -6.31 21.72
N ASN A 162 -17.23 -5.33 22.28
CA ASN A 162 -18.29 -4.60 21.58
C ASN A 162 -17.75 -3.78 20.41
N ILE A 163 -16.63 -3.07 20.60
CA ILE A 163 -15.94 -2.34 19.52
C ILE A 163 -15.46 -3.30 18.43
N ARG A 164 -14.88 -4.46 18.79
CA ARG A 164 -14.42 -5.49 17.87
C ARG A 164 -15.55 -5.98 16.98
N ASN A 165 -16.71 -6.30 17.56
CA ASN A 165 -17.89 -6.75 16.81
C ASN A 165 -18.36 -5.69 15.82
N TYR A 166 -18.50 -4.44 16.27
CA TYR A 166 -18.84 -3.30 15.40
C TYR A 166 -17.87 -3.10 14.24
N ILE A 167 -16.58 -3.24 14.51
CA ILE A 167 -15.53 -3.08 13.50
C ILE A 167 -15.58 -4.23 12.48
N ASN A 168 -15.84 -5.45 12.93
CA ASN A 168 -15.92 -6.65 12.08
C ASN A 168 -17.19 -6.71 11.21
N GLU A 169 -18.30 -6.13 11.69
CA GLU A 169 -19.54 -5.99 10.90
C GLU A 169 -19.38 -5.03 9.71
N LYS A 170 -18.42 -4.11 9.77
CA LYS A 170 -18.14 -3.17 8.68
C LYS A 170 -17.15 -3.77 7.67
N PRO A 171 -17.41 -3.65 6.36
CA PRO A 171 -16.40 -4.02 5.37
C PRO A 171 -15.16 -3.14 5.56
N PHE A 172 -13.96 -3.75 5.53
CA PHE A 172 -12.67 -3.07 5.75
C PHE A 172 -12.46 -1.76 4.94
N ARG A 173 -13.16 -1.60 3.80
CA ARG A 173 -13.10 -0.40 2.95
C ARG A 173 -13.83 0.82 3.54
N THR A 174 -14.68 0.65 4.55
CA THR A 174 -15.51 1.71 5.17
C THR A 174 -15.23 1.94 6.65
N TRP A 175 -14.02 1.61 7.13
CA TRP A 175 -13.55 1.89 8.50
C TRP A 175 -13.34 3.39 8.79
N GLN A 176 -14.31 4.23 8.45
CA GLN A 176 -14.50 5.51 9.12
C GLN A 176 -15.00 5.22 10.53
N ILE A 177 -14.06 5.25 11.47
CA ILE A 177 -14.32 5.04 12.88
C ILE A 177 -14.59 6.40 13.51
N LYS A 178 -15.67 6.47 14.28
CA LYS A 178 -16.04 7.68 15.01
C LYS A 178 -14.96 8.01 16.06
N ASN A 179 -14.77 9.29 16.36
CA ASN A 179 -13.71 9.74 17.27
C ASN A 179 -13.87 9.19 18.70
N ASP A 180 -15.10 9.04 19.17
CA ASP A 180 -15.44 8.47 20.48
C ASP A 180 -15.00 7.00 20.63
N VAL A 181 -15.11 6.20 19.57
CA VAL A 181 -14.58 4.82 19.52
C VAL A 181 -13.05 4.84 19.62
N LYS A 182 -12.39 5.77 18.94
CA LYS A 182 -10.93 5.93 19.02
C LYS A 182 -10.48 6.33 20.43
N ASP A 183 -11.15 7.32 21.02
CA ASP A 183 -10.86 7.79 22.38
C ASP A 183 -11.07 6.67 23.41
N THR A 184 -12.10 5.85 23.22
CA THR A 184 -12.35 4.67 24.07
C THR A 184 -11.27 3.61 23.91
N LEU A 185 -10.81 3.32 22.69
CA LEU A 185 -9.69 2.40 22.45
C LEU A 185 -8.39 2.89 23.11
N ASP A 186 -8.12 4.20 23.09
CA ASP A 186 -6.96 4.79 23.75
C ASP A 186 -7.07 4.68 25.28
N LYS A 187 -8.28 4.84 25.85
CA LYS A 187 -8.52 4.57 27.29
C LYS A 187 -8.28 3.11 27.64
N ILE A 188 -8.80 2.18 26.86
CA ILE A 188 -8.60 0.73 27.05
C ILE A 188 -7.09 0.40 26.99
N ALA A 189 -6.37 0.93 26.00
CA ALA A 189 -4.94 0.67 25.83
C ALA A 189 -4.06 1.24 26.96
N ASN A 190 -4.49 2.28 27.67
CA ASN A 190 -3.76 2.79 28.84
C ASN A 190 -3.86 1.87 30.06
N ILE A 191 -4.89 1.02 30.11
CA ILE A 191 -5.14 0.07 31.21
C ILE A 191 -4.55 -1.29 30.88
N VAL A 192 -4.75 -1.70 29.62
CA VAL A 192 -4.17 -2.92 29.06
C VAL A 192 -2.73 -2.64 28.69
N ILE A 193 -1.85 -2.76 29.67
CA ILE A 193 -0.40 -2.72 29.45
C ILE A 193 0.02 -4.05 28.82
N PRO A 194 0.96 -4.07 27.84
CA PRO A 194 1.48 -5.32 27.31
C PRO A 194 1.97 -6.23 28.44
N PRO A 195 1.78 -7.56 28.33
CA PRO A 195 2.26 -8.49 29.34
C PRO A 195 3.76 -8.26 29.62
N ARG A 196 4.12 -8.00 30.88
CA ARG A 196 5.54 -7.91 31.29
C ARG A 196 6.04 -9.28 31.74
N ASP A 197 5.86 -10.29 30.90
CA ASP A 197 6.36 -11.64 31.16
C ASP A 197 7.57 -11.96 30.28
N ASP A 198 8.40 -12.89 30.74
CA ASP A 198 9.63 -13.28 30.03
C ASP A 198 9.35 -13.76 28.60
N ARG A 199 8.15 -14.31 28.34
CA ARG A 199 7.73 -14.81 27.03
C ARG A 199 7.48 -13.65 26.06
N PHE A 200 6.75 -12.63 26.50
CA PHE A 200 6.53 -11.40 25.73
C PHE A 200 7.85 -10.72 25.40
N ASP A 201 8.75 -10.56 26.38
CA ASP A 201 10.07 -9.95 26.16
C ASP A 201 10.90 -10.77 25.15
N GLN A 202 10.88 -12.10 25.25
CA GLN A 202 11.53 -12.98 24.28
C GLN A 202 10.92 -12.86 22.87
N CYS A 203 9.59 -12.86 22.75
CA CYS A 203 8.89 -12.69 21.47
C CYS A 203 9.17 -11.32 20.85
N SER A 204 9.13 -10.27 21.66
CA SER A 204 9.42 -8.90 21.25
C SER A 204 10.87 -8.78 20.76
N TRP A 205 11.83 -9.28 21.53
CA TRP A 205 13.25 -9.29 21.15
C TRP A 205 13.48 -10.10 19.86
N ARG A 206 12.89 -11.29 19.72
CA ARG A 206 12.99 -12.11 18.50
C ARG A 206 12.42 -11.40 17.28
N THR A 207 11.27 -10.73 17.44
CA THR A 207 10.62 -9.95 16.39
C THR A 207 11.51 -8.78 15.96
N GLN A 208 12.00 -8.00 16.91
CA GLN A 208 12.88 -6.86 16.63
C GLN A 208 14.19 -7.30 15.98
N HIS A 209 14.84 -8.33 16.53
CA HIS A 209 16.08 -8.87 15.99
C HIS A 209 15.89 -9.39 14.56
N PHE A 210 14.78 -10.09 14.30
CA PHE A 210 14.43 -10.51 12.95
C PHE A 210 14.26 -9.32 12.00
N LEU A 211 13.58 -8.25 12.40
CA LEU A 211 13.40 -7.04 11.58
C LEU A 211 14.71 -6.26 11.36
N GLU A 212 15.68 -6.40 12.24
CA GLU A 212 17.00 -5.79 12.10
C GLU A 212 17.98 -6.62 11.27
N SER A 213 17.65 -7.89 11.01
CA SER A 213 18.49 -8.80 10.23
C SER A 213 18.63 -8.40 8.76
N GLU A 214 19.71 -8.85 8.12
CA GLU A 214 19.86 -8.78 6.66
C GLU A 214 19.07 -9.88 5.96
N ILE A 215 18.74 -9.68 4.68
CA ILE A 215 17.92 -10.66 3.95
C ILE A 215 18.81 -11.80 3.47
N ASN A 216 18.68 -12.97 4.09
CA ASN A 216 19.07 -14.23 3.47
C ASN A 216 18.01 -14.63 2.43
N PHE A 217 18.14 -14.11 1.20
CA PHE A 217 17.07 -14.16 0.19
C PHE A 217 16.56 -15.58 -0.09
N TYR A 218 17.45 -16.52 -0.40
CA TYR A 218 17.07 -17.87 -0.79
C TYR A 218 16.46 -18.67 0.37
N GLU A 219 16.78 -18.34 1.62
CA GLU A 219 16.13 -18.92 2.81
C GLU A 219 14.77 -18.26 3.08
N ALA A 220 14.67 -16.95 2.89
CA ALA A 220 13.47 -16.18 3.14
C ALA A 220 12.31 -16.58 2.21
N ILE A 221 12.61 -16.94 0.96
CA ILE A 221 11.61 -17.34 -0.05
C ILE A 221 11.34 -18.86 -0.07
N GLN A 222 11.97 -19.63 0.81
CA GLN A 222 11.66 -21.05 0.96
C GLN A 222 10.45 -21.20 1.89
N TYR A 223 9.35 -21.66 1.32
CA TYR A 223 8.12 -21.96 2.04
C TYR A 223 7.98 -23.48 2.14
N LYS A 224 7.98 -23.98 3.37
CA LYS A 224 7.81 -25.41 3.67
C LYS A 224 6.71 -25.56 4.71
N GLU A 225 5.93 -26.61 4.58
CA GLU A 225 5.15 -27.09 5.72
C GLU A 225 6.13 -27.41 6.86
N HIS A 226 5.75 -27.07 8.09
CA HIS A 226 6.57 -27.32 9.26
C HIS A 226 7.92 -26.54 9.32
N ASP A 227 7.98 -25.30 8.80
CA ASP A 227 9.14 -24.40 8.94
C ASP A 227 9.57 -24.18 10.41
N HIS A 228 10.82 -24.53 10.72
CA HIS A 228 11.39 -24.45 12.08
C HIS A 228 11.29 -23.04 12.70
N TYR A 229 11.44 -21.98 11.90
CA TYR A 229 11.35 -20.61 12.41
C TYR A 229 9.92 -20.24 12.82
N VAL A 230 8.90 -20.87 12.24
CA VAL A 230 7.50 -20.69 12.64
C VAL A 230 7.19 -21.54 13.87
N SER A 231 7.74 -22.76 13.95
CA SER A 231 7.66 -23.62 15.14
C SER A 231 8.17 -22.90 16.40
N ASP A 232 9.36 -22.30 16.30
CA ASP A 232 10.01 -21.60 17.39
C ASP A 232 9.22 -20.36 17.86
N LEU A 233 8.51 -19.70 16.94
CA LEU A 233 7.59 -18.60 17.28
C LEU A 233 6.35 -19.13 18.00
N GLY A 234 5.78 -20.24 17.54
CA GLY A 234 4.62 -20.88 18.17
C GLY A 234 4.90 -21.42 19.57
N ALA A 235 6.16 -21.75 19.89
CA ALA A 235 6.60 -22.19 21.20
C ALA A 235 6.66 -21.05 22.24
N VAL A 236 6.92 -19.81 21.80
CA VAL A 236 7.04 -18.63 22.68
C VAL A 236 5.79 -17.75 22.63
N SER A 237 4.84 -18.04 21.73
CA SER A 237 3.54 -17.37 21.65
C SER A 237 2.86 -17.32 23.01
N TYR A 238 2.39 -16.13 23.37
CA TYR A 238 1.64 -15.93 24.60
C TYR A 238 0.28 -16.64 24.47
N ARG A 239 0.04 -17.67 25.29
CA ARG A 239 -1.21 -18.48 25.26
C ARG A 239 -2.18 -18.17 26.41
N ASP A 240 -1.76 -17.38 27.40
CA ASP A 240 -2.49 -17.17 28.65
C ASP A 240 -3.01 -15.73 28.79
N GLY A 241 -3.84 -15.29 27.85
CA GLY A 241 -4.59 -14.03 27.94
C GLY A 241 -6.06 -14.28 27.61
N GLY A 242 -6.98 -13.58 28.28
CA GLY A 242 -8.38 -13.58 27.85
C GLY A 242 -8.45 -13.22 26.36
N GLU A 243 -9.14 -14.05 25.57
CA GLU A 243 -9.18 -14.00 24.09
C GLU A 243 -9.58 -12.63 23.52
N ASP A 244 -10.23 -11.78 24.33
CA ASP A 244 -10.76 -10.51 23.86
C ASP A 244 -9.68 -9.41 23.77
N ILE A 245 -8.76 -9.29 24.72
CA ILE A 245 -7.78 -8.19 24.72
C ILE A 245 -6.64 -8.37 23.70
N THR A 246 -6.35 -9.62 23.31
CA THR A 246 -5.18 -9.95 22.48
C THR A 246 -5.22 -9.31 21.08
N ASP A 247 -6.41 -8.90 20.60
CA ASP A 247 -6.60 -8.24 19.29
C ASP A 247 -6.42 -6.71 19.33
N LEU A 248 -6.35 -6.10 20.53
CA LEU A 248 -6.39 -4.64 20.72
C LEU A 248 -5.38 -3.89 19.86
N TYR A 249 -4.12 -4.32 19.91
CA TYR A 249 -3.02 -3.64 19.20
C TYR A 249 -3.14 -3.82 17.68
N TYR A 250 -3.61 -4.99 17.20
CA TYR A 250 -3.91 -5.19 15.79
C TYR A 250 -4.95 -4.17 15.29
N PHE A 251 -6.09 -4.04 15.98
CA PHE A 251 -7.12 -3.08 15.58
C PHE A 251 -6.59 -1.65 15.64
N ARG A 252 -5.91 -1.22 16.72
CA ARG A 252 -5.32 0.13 16.78
C ARG A 252 -4.38 0.41 15.62
N GLY A 253 -3.49 -0.53 15.27
CA GLY A 253 -2.58 -0.42 14.13
C GLY A 253 -3.34 -0.28 12.81
N LYS A 254 -4.39 -1.07 12.62
CA LYS A 254 -5.24 -1.01 11.43
C LYS A 254 -6.01 0.30 11.28
N ILE A 255 -6.51 0.88 12.37
CA ILE A 255 -7.15 2.20 12.38
C ILE A 255 -6.16 3.27 11.92
N LEU A 256 -4.94 3.25 12.45
CA LEU A 256 -3.87 4.18 12.04
C LEU A 256 -3.49 3.99 10.57
N GLN A 257 -3.39 2.74 10.10
CA GLN A 257 -3.13 2.42 8.69
C GLN A 257 -4.24 2.96 7.78
N TYR A 258 -5.52 2.88 8.19
CA TYR A 258 -6.64 3.44 7.44
C TYR A 258 -6.63 4.98 7.45
N GLN A 259 -6.34 5.61 8.60
CA GLN A 259 -6.16 7.06 8.70
C GLN A 259 -5.05 7.55 7.77
N PHE A 260 -3.95 6.81 7.67
CA PHE A 260 -2.91 7.10 6.70
C PHE A 260 -3.45 7.02 5.27
N LYS A 261 -4.17 5.96 4.90
CA LYS A 261 -4.70 5.77 3.52
C LYS A 261 -5.72 6.85 3.11
N THR A 262 -6.49 7.38 4.05
CA THR A 262 -7.54 8.39 3.77
C THR A 262 -7.07 9.84 3.94
N ARG A 263 -5.82 10.06 4.33
CA ARG A 263 -5.27 11.41 4.55
C ARG A 263 -5.22 12.23 3.25
N THR A 264 -5.24 13.55 3.40
CA THR A 264 -4.82 14.46 2.34
C THR A 264 -3.30 14.37 2.16
N LYS A 265 -2.83 14.25 0.91
CA LYS A 265 -1.42 14.02 0.56
C LYS A 265 -0.46 15.20 0.88
N SER A 266 -0.92 16.26 1.55
CA SER A 266 -0.16 17.50 1.75
C SER A 266 0.79 17.50 2.96
N ASN A 267 0.64 16.58 3.92
CA ASN A 267 1.45 16.57 5.15
C ASN A 267 2.22 15.25 5.32
N GLN A 268 3.43 15.20 4.78
CA GLN A 268 4.31 14.03 4.83
C GLN A 268 4.79 13.71 6.24
N THR A 269 5.14 14.71 7.06
CA THR A 269 5.60 14.50 8.45
C THR A 269 4.54 13.77 9.27
N ARG A 270 3.29 14.26 9.22
CA ARG A 270 2.16 13.60 9.89
C ARG A 270 1.90 12.20 9.35
N ALA A 271 2.14 11.98 8.05
CA ALA A 271 1.99 10.68 7.43
C ALA A 271 3.00 9.67 7.99
N ILE A 272 4.28 10.07 8.10
CA ILE A 272 5.35 9.27 8.68
C ILE A 272 5.06 8.95 10.15
N GLU A 273 4.71 9.96 10.96
CA GLU A 273 4.35 9.77 12.38
C GLU A 273 3.19 8.80 12.57
N THR A 274 2.18 8.87 11.69
CA THR A 274 1.01 7.97 11.74
C THR A 274 1.42 6.53 11.41
N LEU A 275 2.31 6.34 10.42
CA LEU A 275 2.86 5.02 10.08
C LEU A 275 3.74 4.45 11.19
N GLU A 276 4.59 5.27 11.82
CA GLU A 276 5.45 4.85 12.94
C GLU A 276 4.62 4.38 14.13
N LYS A 277 3.55 5.10 14.47
CA LYS A 277 2.57 4.65 15.48
C LYS A 277 1.90 3.34 15.07
N ALA A 278 1.52 3.17 13.81
CA ALA A 278 0.91 1.92 13.34
C ALA A 278 1.89 0.74 13.45
N ILE A 279 3.16 0.95 13.09
CA ILE A 279 4.25 -0.03 13.22
C ILE A 279 4.44 -0.44 14.68
N GLU A 280 4.44 0.52 15.61
CA GLU A 280 4.51 0.25 17.04
C GLU A 280 3.37 -0.67 17.48
N GLN A 281 2.12 -0.35 17.11
CA GLN A 281 0.95 -1.16 17.45
C GLN A 281 1.05 -2.59 16.86
N PHE A 282 1.42 -2.75 15.59
CA PHE A 282 1.59 -4.09 15.01
C PHE A 282 2.75 -4.87 15.63
N THR A 283 3.81 -4.19 16.08
CA THR A 283 4.94 -4.84 16.76
C THR A 283 4.52 -5.33 18.14
N TYR A 284 3.71 -4.56 18.89
CA TYR A 284 3.10 -5.05 20.12
C TYR A 284 2.18 -6.24 19.89
N ASP A 285 1.34 -6.19 18.84
CA ASP A 285 0.49 -7.33 18.50
C ASP A 285 1.31 -8.59 18.22
N LEU A 286 2.38 -8.50 17.43
CA LEU A 286 3.26 -9.64 17.13
C LEU A 286 4.06 -10.15 18.32
N SER A 287 4.28 -9.31 19.33
CA SER A 287 4.91 -9.72 20.59
C SER A 287 3.97 -10.62 21.42
N ILE A 288 2.66 -10.51 21.21
CA ILE A 288 1.62 -11.34 21.85
C ILE A 288 1.22 -12.51 20.93
N ASN A 289 0.97 -12.21 19.65
CA ASN A 289 0.44 -13.08 18.61
C ASN A 289 1.46 -13.26 17.46
N PRO A 290 2.63 -13.89 17.69
CA PRO A 290 3.70 -13.98 16.69
C PRO A 290 3.32 -14.76 15.42
N LEU A 291 2.24 -15.56 15.47
CA LEU A 291 1.69 -16.34 14.36
C LEU A 291 0.54 -15.65 13.61
N ARG A 292 0.22 -14.37 13.90
CA ARG A 292 -0.85 -13.66 13.19
C ARG A 292 -0.39 -13.18 11.83
N PHE A 293 -0.85 -13.85 10.77
CA PHE A 293 -0.61 -13.46 9.37
C PHE A 293 -0.95 -11.98 9.11
N ALA A 294 -2.15 -11.54 9.51
CA ALA A 294 -2.65 -10.20 9.21
C ALA A 294 -1.76 -9.08 9.78
N SER A 295 -1.11 -9.30 10.94
CA SER A 295 -0.18 -8.34 11.54
C SER A 295 1.15 -8.28 10.83
N TRP A 296 1.73 -9.43 10.47
CA TRP A 296 2.95 -9.45 9.65
C TRP A 296 2.71 -8.78 8.29
N TYR A 297 1.58 -9.06 7.65
CA TYR A 297 1.21 -8.39 6.40
C TYR A 297 1.04 -6.88 6.59
N ALA A 298 0.26 -6.45 7.58
CA ALA A 298 0.01 -5.04 7.82
C ALA A 298 1.29 -4.26 8.21
N LEU A 299 2.18 -4.87 9.01
CA LEU A 299 3.48 -4.33 9.36
C LEU A 299 4.37 -4.16 8.12
N GLY A 300 4.43 -5.18 7.26
CA GLY A 300 5.15 -5.12 5.99
C GLY A 300 4.64 -4.01 5.07
N ALA A 301 3.32 -3.83 4.99
CA ALA A 301 2.68 -2.76 4.22
C ALA A 301 2.97 -1.36 4.80
N CYS A 302 3.06 -1.21 6.13
CA CYS A 302 3.45 0.05 6.77
C CYS A 302 4.91 0.42 6.46
N TYR A 303 5.85 -0.54 6.53
CA TYR A 303 7.24 -0.30 6.14
C TYR A 303 7.39 0.01 4.64
N ALA A 304 6.64 -0.67 3.77
CA ALA A 304 6.59 -0.33 2.34
C ALA A 304 6.09 1.11 2.12
N SER A 305 5.04 1.50 2.85
CA SER A 305 4.49 2.87 2.80
C SER A 305 5.50 3.91 3.29
N LEU A 306 6.28 3.63 4.35
CA LEU A 306 7.36 4.52 4.80
C LEU A 306 8.43 4.71 3.72
N ALA A 307 8.83 3.63 3.04
CA ALA A 307 9.76 3.73 1.92
C ALA A 307 9.18 4.59 0.78
N ASP A 308 7.91 4.38 0.44
CA ASP A 308 7.22 5.12 -0.63
C ASP A 308 7.06 6.62 -0.34
N GLU A 309 6.78 7.01 0.91
CA GLU A 309 6.72 8.42 1.30
C GLU A 309 8.07 9.09 1.09
N ASN A 310 9.17 8.44 1.47
CA ASN A 310 10.53 8.98 1.29
C ASN A 310 10.95 8.99 -0.20
N LEU A 311 10.45 8.06 -1.01
CA LEU A 311 10.70 8.00 -2.46
C LEU A 311 9.89 9.01 -3.28
N THR A 312 8.83 9.60 -2.72
CA THR A 312 7.93 10.49 -3.48
C THR A 312 8.34 11.95 -3.43
N TRP A 313 9.12 12.36 -2.43
CA TRP A 313 9.31 13.77 -2.08
C TRP A 313 10.10 14.58 -3.13
N ASN A 314 11.41 14.38 -3.21
CA ASN A 314 12.27 15.01 -4.19
C ASN A 314 13.56 14.18 -4.37
N ALA A 315 14.29 14.40 -5.46
CA ALA A 315 15.50 13.64 -5.79
C ALA A 315 16.63 13.78 -4.77
N GLU A 316 16.72 14.92 -4.08
CA GLU A 316 17.74 15.19 -3.07
C GLU A 316 17.51 14.37 -1.80
N GLU A 317 16.27 14.31 -1.31
CA GLU A 317 15.89 13.48 -0.17
C GLU A 317 16.08 11.98 -0.44
N ILE A 318 15.84 11.53 -1.69
CA ILE A 318 16.10 10.14 -2.08
C ILE A 318 17.60 9.81 -1.95
N LYS A 319 18.47 10.74 -2.37
CA LYS A 319 19.93 10.57 -2.24
C LYS A 319 20.35 10.56 -0.77
N ASN A 320 19.90 11.53 0.01
CA ASN A 320 20.28 11.71 1.41
C ASN A 320 19.77 10.57 2.31
N ASN A 321 18.55 10.07 2.04
CA ASN A 321 17.92 9.03 2.86
C ASN A 321 17.99 7.63 2.25
N ARG A 322 18.82 7.40 1.22
CA ARG A 322 18.89 6.13 0.48
C ARG A 322 19.03 4.91 1.40
N GLY A 323 19.94 4.96 2.38
CA GLY A 323 20.13 3.88 3.35
C GLY A 323 18.91 3.64 4.25
N LYS A 324 18.23 4.70 4.67
CA LYS A 324 16.99 4.63 5.46
C LYS A 324 15.86 4.00 4.66
N ILE A 325 15.70 4.39 3.39
CA ILE A 325 14.72 3.81 2.46
C ILE A 325 14.99 2.31 2.25
N ALA A 326 16.24 1.94 1.98
CA ALA A 326 16.64 0.55 1.82
C ALA A 326 16.35 -0.28 3.08
N ASN A 327 16.56 0.29 4.27
CA ASN A 327 16.23 -0.37 5.54
C ASN A 327 14.71 -0.59 5.71
N TYR A 328 13.87 0.40 5.37
CA TYR A 328 12.42 0.21 5.38
C TYR A 328 11.98 -0.85 4.38
N GLN A 329 12.55 -0.86 3.17
CA GLN A 329 12.26 -1.88 2.18
C GLN A 329 12.68 -3.28 2.65
N ARG A 330 13.81 -3.39 3.36
CA ARG A 330 14.30 -4.63 3.96
C ARG A 330 13.34 -5.15 5.01
N LYS A 331 12.95 -4.31 5.97
CA LYS A 331 11.95 -4.64 7.01
C LYS A 331 10.64 -5.09 6.41
N SER A 332 10.18 -4.39 5.37
CA SER A 332 8.97 -4.74 4.63
C SER A 332 9.07 -6.13 4.01
N PHE A 333 10.16 -6.44 3.30
CA PHE A 333 10.40 -7.77 2.72
C PHE A 333 10.40 -8.86 3.79
N LEU A 334 11.10 -8.67 4.90
CA LEU A 334 11.16 -9.64 6.00
C LEU A 334 9.79 -9.91 6.61
N CYS A 335 8.97 -8.86 6.79
CA CYS A 335 7.59 -9.01 7.24
C CYS A 335 6.74 -9.84 6.26
N TYR A 336 6.82 -9.53 4.96
CA TYR A 336 6.11 -10.29 3.93
C TYR A 336 6.57 -11.74 3.85
N ALA A 337 7.88 -11.99 3.90
CA ALA A 337 8.44 -13.34 3.91
C ALA A 337 7.96 -14.13 5.13
N ARG A 338 7.91 -13.50 6.30
CA ARG A 338 7.36 -14.11 7.53
C ARG A 338 5.87 -14.41 7.40
N ALA A 339 5.08 -13.49 6.86
CA ALA A 339 3.66 -13.69 6.59
C ALA A 339 3.41 -14.87 5.63
N ALA A 340 4.20 -15.00 4.55
CA ALA A 340 4.11 -16.14 3.63
C ALA A 340 4.38 -17.48 4.32
N LYS A 341 5.41 -17.53 5.18
CA LYS A 341 5.73 -18.72 5.99
C LYS A 341 4.61 -19.07 6.96
N VAL A 342 4.00 -18.07 7.60
CA VAL A 342 2.85 -18.27 8.51
C VAL A 342 1.64 -18.84 7.76
N ILE A 343 1.27 -18.29 6.59
CA ILE A 343 0.16 -18.86 5.79
C ILE A 343 0.47 -20.31 5.40
N THR A 344 1.67 -20.55 4.87
CA THR A 344 2.07 -21.88 4.37
C THR A 344 2.11 -22.91 5.49
N TRP A 345 2.55 -22.51 6.69
CA TRP A 345 2.54 -23.36 7.87
C TRP A 345 1.14 -23.88 8.22
N PHE A 346 0.11 -23.03 8.08
CA PHE A 346 -1.27 -23.40 8.39
C PHE A 346 -2.05 -23.97 7.20
N SER A 347 -1.52 -23.91 5.96
CA SER A 347 -2.22 -24.40 4.77
C SER A 347 -2.58 -25.90 4.83
N GLY A 348 -1.82 -26.71 5.57
CA GLY A 348 -2.15 -28.12 5.81
C GLY A 348 -3.25 -28.36 6.86
N GLN A 349 -3.68 -27.32 7.59
CA GLN A 349 -4.63 -27.40 8.71
C GLN A 349 -5.94 -26.61 8.49
N GLN A 350 -6.02 -25.77 7.45
CA GLN A 350 -7.19 -24.91 7.19
C GLN A 350 -8.10 -25.43 6.07
N SER A 351 -9.37 -25.01 6.14
CA SER A 351 -10.44 -25.27 5.16
C SER A 351 -10.03 -24.94 3.71
N PRO A 352 -10.60 -25.57 2.67
CA PRO A 352 -10.20 -25.38 1.25
C PRO A 352 -10.33 -23.95 0.70
N SER A 353 -10.83 -22.97 1.44
CA SER A 353 -11.09 -21.63 0.93
C SER A 353 -9.87 -20.72 1.05
N VAL A 354 -9.38 -20.19 -0.07
CA VAL A 354 -8.35 -19.13 -0.08
C VAL A 354 -8.99 -17.81 0.38
N PRO A 355 -8.50 -17.14 1.43
CA PRO A 355 -8.99 -15.82 1.81
C PRO A 355 -8.68 -14.75 0.74
N THR A 356 -9.62 -13.85 0.48
CA THR A 356 -9.43 -12.65 -0.38
C THR A 356 -8.18 -11.82 0.01
N GLU A 357 -7.82 -11.83 1.29
CA GLU A 357 -6.65 -11.10 1.79
C GLU A 357 -5.32 -11.66 1.24
N GLU A 358 -5.25 -12.97 0.93
CA GLU A 358 -4.05 -13.59 0.36
C GLU A 358 -3.75 -13.11 -1.06
N VAL A 359 -4.77 -12.85 -1.88
CA VAL A 359 -4.59 -12.25 -3.21
C VAL A 359 -3.91 -10.89 -3.09
N ASN A 360 -4.40 -10.05 -2.17
CA ASN A 360 -3.81 -8.73 -1.91
C ASN A 360 -2.39 -8.83 -1.36
N PHE A 361 -2.15 -9.77 -0.44
CA PHE A 361 -0.85 -10.04 0.14
C PHE A 361 0.20 -10.40 -0.93
N TRP A 362 -0.08 -11.38 -1.78
CA TRP A 362 0.87 -11.80 -2.81
C TRP A 362 1.12 -10.70 -3.85
N ARG A 363 0.08 -9.95 -4.23
CA ARG A 363 0.22 -8.77 -5.08
C ARG A 363 1.15 -7.74 -4.43
N ASP A 364 0.92 -7.40 -3.17
CA ASP A 364 1.68 -6.35 -2.47
C ASP A 364 3.13 -6.79 -2.19
N PHE A 365 3.35 -8.08 -1.93
CA PHE A 365 4.70 -8.63 -1.82
C PHE A 365 5.44 -8.55 -3.16
N GLY A 366 4.79 -8.91 -4.27
CA GLY A 366 5.35 -8.75 -5.61
C GLY A 366 5.70 -7.29 -5.92
N TYR A 367 4.83 -6.35 -5.54
CA TYR A 367 5.10 -4.91 -5.67
C TYR A 367 6.32 -4.47 -4.85
N GLN A 368 6.43 -4.94 -3.61
CA GLN A 368 7.54 -4.60 -2.73
C GLN A 368 8.86 -5.08 -3.31
N VAL A 369 8.94 -6.35 -3.73
CA VAL A 369 10.15 -6.91 -4.37
C VAL A 369 10.47 -6.12 -5.64
N TYR A 370 9.49 -5.90 -6.53
CA TYR A 370 9.70 -5.13 -7.75
C TYR A 370 10.22 -3.69 -7.45
N SER A 371 9.76 -3.07 -6.37
CA SER A 371 10.22 -1.75 -5.92
C SER A 371 11.67 -1.76 -5.40
N MET A 372 12.08 -2.84 -4.73
CA MET A 372 13.45 -3.02 -4.24
C MET A 372 14.47 -3.21 -5.37
N ILE A 373 14.11 -3.99 -6.39
CA ILE A 373 15.06 -4.37 -7.46
C ILE A 373 15.24 -3.30 -8.54
N THR A 374 14.29 -2.36 -8.67
CA THR A 374 14.30 -1.37 -9.75
C THR A 374 14.81 0.01 -9.30
N GLU A 375 15.41 0.75 -10.24
CA GLU A 375 15.81 2.15 -10.06
C GLU A 375 14.66 3.02 -9.53
N PRO A 376 14.84 3.79 -8.44
CA PRO A 376 16.13 4.29 -7.97
C PRO A 376 16.87 3.42 -6.94
N MET A 377 16.23 2.40 -6.35
CA MET A 377 16.83 1.66 -5.21
C MET A 377 17.76 0.52 -5.65
N SER A 378 17.54 -0.05 -6.82
CA SER A 378 18.52 -0.91 -7.53
C SER A 378 19.18 -1.98 -6.64
N MET A 379 18.37 -2.81 -5.98
CA MET A 379 18.79 -3.92 -5.10
C MET A 379 19.42 -3.53 -3.76
N ASP A 380 19.38 -2.27 -3.34
CA ASP A 380 20.06 -1.82 -2.11
C ASP A 380 19.55 -2.48 -0.82
N ALA A 381 18.28 -2.86 -0.78
CA ALA A 381 17.73 -3.57 0.37
C ALA A 381 18.36 -4.98 0.57
N PHE A 382 18.92 -5.57 -0.49
CA PHE A 382 19.58 -6.88 -0.49
C PHE A 382 21.10 -6.81 -0.28
N GLN A 383 21.66 -5.64 0.04
CA GLN A 383 23.07 -5.55 0.38
C GLN A 383 23.34 -6.31 1.67
N LEU A 384 24.45 -7.06 1.68
CA LEU A 384 24.91 -7.86 2.81
C LEU A 384 26.17 -7.22 3.39
N ASN A 385 26.30 -7.28 4.71
CA ASN A 385 27.54 -6.93 5.38
C ASN A 385 28.64 -7.95 5.02
N PRO A 386 29.92 -7.59 5.20
CA PRO A 386 31.03 -8.46 4.81
C PRO A 386 31.01 -9.85 5.48
N TYR A 387 30.47 -9.96 6.70
CA TYR A 387 30.41 -11.23 7.42
C TYR A 387 29.34 -12.17 6.82
N HIS A 388 28.12 -11.66 6.59
CA HIS A 388 27.06 -12.42 5.96
C HIS A 388 27.35 -12.70 4.48
N ALA A 389 28.06 -11.84 3.77
CA ALA A 389 28.45 -12.07 2.38
C ALA A 389 29.33 -13.32 2.18
N VAL A 390 29.97 -13.83 3.24
CA VAL A 390 30.72 -15.10 3.23
C VAL A 390 29.79 -16.32 3.28
N LEU A 391 28.68 -16.22 4.02
CA LEU A 391 27.77 -17.34 4.29
C LEU A 391 26.55 -17.35 3.38
N TRP A 392 26.09 -16.16 2.98
CA TRP A 392 24.86 -15.94 2.26
C TRP A 392 25.14 -15.36 0.88
N ARG A 393 24.35 -15.81 -0.08
CA ARG A 393 24.43 -15.31 -1.45
C ARG A 393 23.42 -14.19 -1.65
N LYS A 394 23.91 -13.02 -2.10
CA LYS A 394 23.05 -11.94 -2.59
C LYS A 394 22.33 -12.39 -3.88
N PRO A 395 21.01 -12.18 -4.01
CA PRO A 395 20.28 -12.54 -5.23
C PRO A 395 20.73 -11.69 -6.42
N SER A 396 20.69 -12.27 -7.62
CA SER A 396 20.78 -11.48 -8.85
C SER A 396 19.49 -10.68 -9.09
N PHE A 397 19.53 -9.76 -10.06
CA PHE A 397 18.34 -9.05 -10.49
C PHE A 397 17.28 -10.03 -11.03
N GLU A 398 17.71 -11.01 -11.82
CA GLU A 398 16.87 -12.04 -12.42
C GLU A 398 16.21 -12.91 -11.34
N ASP A 399 16.97 -13.35 -10.33
CA ASP A 399 16.44 -14.14 -9.21
C ASP A 399 15.32 -13.40 -8.48
N ALA A 400 15.57 -12.15 -8.12
CA ALA A 400 14.60 -11.32 -7.40
C ALA A 400 13.41 -10.90 -8.29
N CYS A 401 13.63 -10.67 -9.59
CA CYS A 401 12.56 -10.39 -10.55
C CYS A 401 11.69 -11.63 -10.81
N ALA A 402 12.29 -12.82 -10.87
CA ALA A 402 11.57 -14.09 -10.97
C ALA A 402 10.72 -14.34 -9.72
N PHE A 403 11.24 -14.02 -8.54
CA PHE A 403 10.46 -14.09 -7.30
C PHE A 403 9.29 -13.07 -7.28
N ALA A 404 9.51 -11.84 -7.74
CA ALA A 404 8.40 -10.88 -7.89
C ALA A 404 7.32 -11.42 -8.86
N ALA A 405 7.72 -12.02 -9.98
CA ALA A 405 6.80 -12.66 -10.92
C ALA A 405 6.05 -13.83 -10.28
N PHE A 406 6.73 -14.66 -9.48
CA PHE A 406 6.11 -15.75 -8.71
C PHE A 406 5.02 -15.22 -7.79
N CYS A 407 5.27 -14.13 -7.05
CA CYS A 407 4.26 -13.51 -6.19
C CYS A 407 3.01 -13.05 -6.98
N PHE A 408 3.19 -12.37 -8.11
CA PHE A 408 2.05 -11.98 -8.95
C PHE A 408 1.32 -13.19 -9.57
N GLY A 409 2.07 -14.24 -9.93
CA GLY A 409 1.49 -15.52 -10.38
C GLY A 409 0.64 -16.18 -9.30
N LYS A 410 1.12 -16.21 -8.05
CA LYS A 410 0.35 -16.70 -6.89
C LYS A 410 -0.92 -15.88 -6.66
N ALA A 411 -0.83 -14.56 -6.72
CA ALA A 411 -2.00 -13.70 -6.62
C ALA A 411 -3.04 -14.03 -7.70
N MET A 412 -2.60 -14.24 -8.95
CA MET A 412 -3.47 -14.59 -10.08
C MET A 412 -4.08 -15.99 -9.94
N GLN A 413 -3.32 -16.97 -9.45
CA GLN A 413 -3.82 -18.32 -9.15
C GLN A 413 -4.92 -18.28 -8.07
N HIS A 414 -4.69 -17.54 -6.98
CA HIS A 414 -5.68 -17.37 -5.92
C HIS A 414 -6.92 -16.59 -6.38
N GLU A 415 -6.74 -15.56 -7.22
CA GLU A 415 -7.85 -14.84 -7.86
C GLU A 415 -8.72 -15.80 -8.67
N ARG A 416 -8.09 -16.64 -9.51
CA ARG A 416 -8.77 -17.64 -10.33
C ARG A 416 -9.51 -18.67 -9.46
N TYR A 417 -8.88 -19.18 -8.41
CA TYR A 417 -9.49 -20.13 -7.49
C TYR A 417 -10.74 -19.54 -6.83
N LEU A 418 -10.69 -18.27 -6.39
CA LEU A 418 -11.83 -17.57 -5.82
C LEU A 418 -12.97 -17.41 -6.83
N ILE A 419 -12.67 -17.10 -8.09
CA ILE A 419 -13.67 -16.97 -9.17
C ILE A 419 -14.35 -18.31 -9.45
N GLU A 420 -13.58 -19.39 -9.53
CA GLU A 420 -14.09 -20.72 -9.86
C GLU A 420 -14.92 -21.33 -8.72
N ASN A 421 -14.64 -20.98 -7.46
CA ASN A 421 -15.25 -21.57 -6.27
C ASN A 421 -16.17 -20.62 -5.48
N GLN A 422 -16.55 -19.47 -6.03
CA GLN A 422 -17.45 -18.53 -5.35
C GLN A 422 -18.90 -19.09 -5.29
N PRO A 423 -19.52 -19.18 -4.10
CA PRO A 423 -20.81 -19.85 -3.93
C PRO A 423 -22.03 -19.09 -4.47
N ASP A 424 -21.95 -17.79 -4.75
CA ASP A 424 -23.08 -17.01 -5.29
C ASP A 424 -22.63 -16.04 -6.40
N LYS A 425 -22.81 -16.41 -7.66
CA LYS A 425 -22.75 -15.46 -8.79
C LYS A 425 -23.91 -14.45 -8.77
N GLU A 426 -24.97 -14.74 -8.00
CA GLU A 426 -26.23 -13.96 -7.96
C GLU A 426 -26.20 -12.78 -6.99
N ASN A 427 -25.34 -12.80 -5.96
CA ASN A 427 -25.33 -11.78 -4.89
C ASN A 427 -24.45 -10.55 -5.16
N GLY A 428 -23.98 -10.35 -6.39
CA GLY A 428 -23.31 -9.10 -6.80
C GLY A 428 -22.02 -8.76 -6.05
N ILE A 429 -21.38 -9.73 -5.38
CA ILE A 429 -20.08 -9.52 -4.74
C ILE A 429 -19.06 -9.31 -5.86
N PRO A 430 -18.38 -8.14 -5.93
CA PRO A 430 -17.54 -7.83 -7.07
C PRO A 430 -16.36 -8.80 -7.15
N THR A 431 -16.29 -9.52 -8.26
CA THR A 431 -15.17 -10.35 -8.67
C THR A 431 -13.88 -9.54 -8.55
N ILE A 432 -12.89 -10.04 -7.82
CA ILE A 432 -11.61 -9.34 -7.65
C ILE A 432 -10.87 -9.44 -8.98
N HIS A 433 -11.09 -8.51 -9.90
CA HIS A 433 -10.29 -8.40 -11.12
C HIS A 433 -9.34 -7.22 -11.01
N ASP A 434 -8.21 -7.47 -10.35
CA ASP A 434 -7.21 -6.43 -10.18
C ASP A 434 -6.28 -6.39 -11.42
N TRP A 435 -6.51 -5.45 -12.33
CA TRP A 435 -5.71 -5.25 -13.54
C TRP A 435 -4.20 -5.10 -13.27
N ARG A 436 -3.85 -4.65 -12.07
CA ARG A 436 -2.48 -4.47 -11.61
C ARG A 436 -1.69 -5.78 -11.55
N ILE A 437 -2.35 -6.91 -11.29
CA ILE A 437 -1.71 -8.22 -11.19
C ILE A 437 -1.14 -8.65 -12.56
N PRO A 438 -1.93 -8.82 -13.63
CA PRO A 438 -1.39 -9.16 -14.95
C PRO A 438 -0.47 -8.06 -15.50
N TYR A 439 -0.74 -6.78 -15.20
CA TYR A 439 0.15 -5.68 -15.57
C TYR A 439 1.56 -5.83 -14.99
N MET A 440 1.68 -6.11 -13.70
CA MET A 440 2.98 -6.25 -13.06
C MET A 440 3.66 -7.58 -13.38
N LEU A 441 2.90 -8.67 -13.53
CA LEU A 441 3.41 -9.94 -14.02
C LEU A 441 4.03 -9.77 -15.42
N GLY A 442 3.33 -9.10 -16.34
CA GLY A 442 3.85 -8.78 -17.66
C GLY A 442 5.13 -7.94 -17.62
N LYS A 443 5.23 -6.96 -16.70
CA LYS A 443 6.48 -6.19 -16.49
C LYS A 443 7.63 -7.04 -16.01
N CYS A 444 7.40 -7.99 -15.12
CA CYS A 444 8.43 -8.92 -14.68
C CYS A 444 8.86 -9.84 -15.83
N TYR A 445 7.90 -10.41 -16.57
CA TYR A 445 8.18 -11.28 -17.71
C TYR A 445 8.92 -10.57 -18.83
N GLN A 446 8.60 -9.30 -19.11
CA GLN A 446 9.36 -8.48 -20.06
C GLN A 446 10.82 -8.33 -19.63
N LYS A 447 11.07 -8.05 -18.35
CA LYS A 447 12.43 -7.90 -17.79
C LYS A 447 13.21 -9.21 -17.75
N LEU A 448 12.51 -10.32 -17.55
CA LEU A 448 13.06 -11.69 -17.62
C LEU A 448 13.17 -12.21 -19.07
N GLN A 449 12.91 -11.35 -20.06
CA GLN A 449 12.97 -11.69 -21.49
C GLN A 449 12.18 -12.96 -21.86
N ARG A 450 11.01 -13.15 -21.22
CA ARG A 450 10.09 -14.23 -21.57
C ARG A 450 9.45 -13.98 -22.94
N ASN A 451 8.75 -14.99 -23.45
CA ASN A 451 8.09 -14.95 -24.74
C ASN A 451 7.27 -13.64 -24.92
N PRO A 452 7.55 -12.84 -25.98
CA PRO A 452 6.90 -11.55 -26.24
C PRO A 452 5.37 -11.63 -26.33
N GLU A 453 4.81 -12.64 -26.98
CA GLU A 453 3.37 -12.82 -27.11
C GLU A 453 2.69 -13.06 -25.77
N VAL A 454 3.30 -13.84 -24.86
CA VAL A 454 2.80 -14.03 -23.49
C VAL A 454 2.79 -12.70 -22.73
N VAL A 455 3.84 -11.89 -22.87
CA VAL A 455 3.90 -10.55 -22.25
C VAL A 455 2.79 -9.65 -22.79
N ILE A 456 2.55 -9.66 -24.10
CA ILE A 456 1.49 -8.86 -24.74
C ILE A 456 0.11 -9.34 -24.26
N GLN A 457 -0.12 -10.65 -24.16
CA GLN A 457 -1.38 -11.20 -23.63
C GLN A 457 -1.64 -10.77 -22.19
N LEU A 458 -0.62 -10.75 -21.34
CA LEU A 458 -0.74 -10.24 -19.97
C LEU A 458 -1.10 -8.76 -19.94
N TYR A 459 -0.52 -7.95 -20.83
CA TYR A 459 -0.91 -6.54 -20.94
C TYR A 459 -2.32 -6.35 -21.52
N LYS A 460 -2.74 -7.17 -22.49
CA LYS A 460 -4.12 -7.16 -22.99
C LYS A 460 -5.11 -7.51 -21.88
N LEU A 461 -4.82 -8.54 -21.09
CA LEU A 461 -5.62 -8.90 -19.92
C LEU A 461 -5.67 -7.77 -18.89
N ALA A 462 -4.58 -7.04 -18.69
CA ALA A 462 -4.58 -5.86 -17.85
C ALA A 462 -5.46 -4.73 -18.42
N VAL A 463 -5.39 -4.46 -19.72
CA VAL A 463 -6.26 -3.48 -20.39
C VAL A 463 -7.73 -3.85 -20.21
N ASP A 464 -8.08 -5.12 -20.42
CA ASP A 464 -9.46 -5.61 -20.33
C ASP A 464 -10.04 -5.53 -18.92
N ARG A 465 -9.17 -5.62 -17.90
CA ARG A 465 -9.55 -5.50 -16.49
C ARG A 465 -9.47 -4.06 -15.97
N THR A 466 -8.96 -3.11 -16.75
CA THR A 466 -8.77 -1.73 -16.29
C THR A 466 -10.12 -1.03 -16.16
N PRO A 467 -10.49 -0.47 -14.99
CA PRO A 467 -11.72 0.30 -14.85
C PRO A 467 -11.76 1.51 -15.78
N GLU A 468 -12.93 1.82 -16.34
CA GLU A 468 -13.12 2.96 -17.25
C GLU A 468 -12.83 4.31 -16.58
N LYS A 469 -13.13 4.41 -15.27
CA LYS A 469 -12.92 5.62 -14.47
C LYS A 469 -11.87 5.38 -13.40
N SER A 470 -10.93 6.31 -13.24
CA SER A 470 -10.16 6.34 -12.01
C SER A 470 -11.00 6.89 -10.85
N GLY A 471 -10.68 6.47 -9.63
CA GLY A 471 -11.25 7.06 -8.41
C GLY A 471 -10.64 8.42 -8.05
N VAL A 472 -9.76 8.99 -8.88
CA VAL A 472 -8.98 10.21 -8.59
C VAL A 472 -9.49 11.39 -9.40
N SER A 473 -9.87 12.46 -8.70
CA SER A 473 -10.26 13.73 -9.31
C SER A 473 -9.12 14.27 -10.18
N GLY A 474 -9.40 14.52 -11.48
CA GLY A 474 -8.42 15.04 -12.45
C GLY A 474 -7.70 13.97 -13.30
N GLN A 475 -7.84 12.68 -13.00
CA GLN A 475 -7.34 11.58 -13.82
C GLN A 475 -8.49 10.68 -14.28
N GLU A 476 -9.48 11.21 -15.01
CA GLU A 476 -10.74 10.47 -15.23
C GLU A 476 -10.58 9.09 -15.87
N LYS A 477 -9.56 8.85 -16.71
CA LYS A 477 -9.30 7.55 -17.36
C LYS A 477 -7.94 6.97 -16.94
N ILE A 478 -7.90 5.66 -16.69
CA ILE A 478 -6.64 4.93 -16.43
C ILE A 478 -6.02 4.53 -17.77
N LEU A 479 -4.87 5.12 -18.10
CA LEU A 479 -4.18 4.92 -19.38
C LEU A 479 -2.93 4.02 -19.28
N ASP A 480 -2.52 3.65 -18.06
CA ASP A 480 -1.25 2.96 -17.79
C ASP A 480 -1.13 1.59 -18.46
N ALA A 481 -2.19 0.78 -18.43
CA ALA A 481 -2.21 -0.54 -19.05
C ALA A 481 -2.18 -0.43 -20.58
N GLU A 482 -3.00 0.45 -21.15
CA GLU A 482 -3.10 0.71 -22.58
C GLU A 482 -1.76 1.20 -23.13
N TYR A 483 -1.16 2.22 -22.51
CA TYR A 483 0.18 2.69 -22.85
C TYR A 483 1.23 1.58 -22.74
N LYS A 484 1.18 0.76 -21.69
CA LYS A 484 2.19 -0.27 -21.50
C LYS A 484 2.13 -1.35 -22.57
N MET A 485 0.93 -1.75 -23.01
CA MET A 485 0.74 -2.65 -24.14
C MET A 485 1.30 -2.05 -25.43
N THR A 486 0.92 -0.81 -25.78
CA THR A 486 1.44 -0.11 -26.98
C THR A 486 2.96 0.06 -26.93
N SER A 487 3.51 0.39 -25.75
CA SER A 487 4.96 0.48 -25.55
C SER A 487 5.66 -0.87 -25.71
N ALA A 488 5.05 -1.98 -25.30
CA ALA A 488 5.62 -3.31 -25.48
C ALA A 488 5.60 -3.74 -26.95
N LEU A 489 4.48 -3.53 -27.64
CA LEU A 489 4.34 -3.79 -29.08
C LEU A 489 5.39 -3.01 -29.89
N SER A 490 5.55 -1.71 -29.61
CA SER A 490 6.59 -0.91 -30.28
C SER A 490 8.00 -1.44 -30.03
N LYS A 491 8.37 -1.76 -28.78
CA LYS A 491 9.71 -2.32 -28.49
C LYS A 491 9.93 -3.63 -29.23
N TYR A 492 9.01 -4.58 -29.11
CA TYR A 492 9.17 -5.90 -29.70
C TYR A 492 9.15 -5.88 -31.22
N LEU A 493 8.36 -4.99 -31.85
CA LEU A 493 8.37 -4.84 -33.30
C LEU A 493 9.75 -4.38 -33.79
N MET A 494 10.32 -3.38 -33.12
CA MET A 494 11.61 -2.80 -33.53
C MET A 494 12.81 -3.69 -33.19
N GLU A 495 12.67 -4.52 -32.14
CA GLU A 495 13.67 -5.54 -31.75
C GLU A 495 13.54 -6.85 -32.56
N ASN A 496 12.65 -6.92 -33.56
CA ASN A 496 12.40 -8.12 -34.36
C ASN A 496 11.96 -9.33 -33.52
N LYS A 497 11.21 -9.06 -32.45
CA LYS A 497 10.70 -10.07 -31.52
C LYS A 497 9.25 -10.46 -31.82
N ILE A 498 8.52 -9.65 -32.58
CA ILE A 498 7.16 -9.94 -33.06
C ILE A 498 7.01 -9.54 -34.53
N LYS A 499 6.03 -10.14 -35.19
CA LYS A 499 5.63 -9.76 -36.56
C LYS A 499 4.70 -8.53 -36.56
N PRO A 500 4.67 -7.74 -37.65
CA PRO A 500 3.71 -6.64 -37.82
C PRO A 500 2.24 -7.05 -37.60
N SER A 501 1.84 -8.25 -38.04
CA SER A 501 0.48 -8.76 -37.86
C SER A 501 0.06 -8.94 -36.40
N ILE A 502 1.00 -9.12 -35.47
CA ILE A 502 0.71 -9.13 -34.03
C ILE A 502 0.30 -7.73 -33.57
N VAL A 503 0.94 -6.68 -34.07
CA VAL A 503 0.56 -5.30 -33.76
C VAL A 503 -0.83 -5.00 -34.29
N GLU A 504 -1.11 -5.37 -35.54
CA GLU A 504 -2.43 -5.23 -36.15
C GLU A 504 -3.51 -5.98 -35.37
N LYS A 505 -3.22 -7.21 -34.91
CA LYS A 505 -4.15 -7.99 -34.07
C LYS A 505 -4.51 -7.30 -32.76
N TYR A 506 -3.56 -6.64 -32.08
CA TYR A 506 -3.79 -6.08 -30.74
C TYR A 506 -4.15 -4.59 -30.72
N LEU A 507 -3.85 -3.84 -31.79
CA LEU A 507 -4.16 -2.40 -31.92
C LEU A 507 -5.15 -2.09 -33.04
N GLY A 508 -5.42 -3.04 -33.94
CA GLY A 508 -6.42 -2.91 -34.98
C GLY A 508 -7.81 -2.71 -34.40
N ILE A 509 -8.62 -1.93 -35.11
CA ILE A 509 -10.02 -1.67 -34.78
C ILE A 509 -10.76 -3.01 -34.80
N ASP A 510 -11.60 -3.25 -33.78
CA ASP A 510 -12.52 -4.39 -33.72
C ASP A 510 -13.26 -4.58 -35.06
N GLU A 511 -12.94 -5.67 -35.76
CA GLU A 511 -13.82 -6.23 -36.80
C GLU A 511 -15.04 -6.84 -36.12
N GLU A 512 -15.96 -6.01 -35.63
CA GLU A 512 -17.34 -6.46 -35.38
C GLU A 512 -18.09 -6.74 -36.68
N ASN A 513 -17.52 -6.47 -37.86
CA ASN A 513 -18.10 -6.85 -39.15
C ASN A 513 -17.01 -7.10 -40.21
N GLY A 514 -16.79 -8.36 -40.59
CA GLY A 514 -16.27 -8.72 -41.92
C GLY A 514 -14.98 -9.56 -41.94
N GLU A 515 -15.15 -10.87 -42.11
CA GLU A 515 -14.19 -11.83 -42.71
C GLU A 515 -12.69 -11.59 -42.47
N VAL A 516 -12.19 -12.17 -41.37
CA VAL A 516 -10.76 -12.46 -41.20
C VAL A 516 -10.32 -13.44 -42.28
N VAL A 517 -9.62 -12.95 -43.30
CA VAL A 517 -8.82 -13.81 -44.18
C VAL A 517 -7.65 -14.32 -43.36
N HIS A 518 -7.83 -15.49 -42.75
CA HIS A 518 -6.75 -16.25 -42.15
C HIS A 518 -5.73 -16.61 -43.23
N LYS A 519 -4.61 -15.88 -43.28
CA LYS A 519 -3.36 -16.41 -43.81
C LYS A 519 -2.48 -16.78 -42.63
N GLU A 520 -2.27 -18.07 -42.43
CA GLU A 520 -1.21 -18.57 -41.54
C GLU A 520 0.11 -17.89 -41.89
N PRO A 521 0.82 -17.27 -40.94
CA PRO A 521 2.07 -16.60 -41.25
C PRO A 521 3.22 -17.62 -41.30
N GLN A 522 3.36 -18.33 -42.43
CA GLN A 522 4.51 -19.17 -42.79
C GLN A 522 5.75 -18.34 -43.24
N SER A 523 6.08 -17.26 -42.53
CA SER A 523 7.30 -16.48 -42.78
C SER A 523 8.19 -16.43 -41.55
N GLU A 524 9.50 -16.55 -41.73
CA GLU A 524 10.49 -16.33 -40.68
C GLU A 524 10.40 -14.88 -40.13
N LEU A 525 10.85 -14.64 -38.90
CA LEU A 525 10.93 -13.28 -38.35
C LEU A 525 11.89 -12.46 -39.20
N GLY A 526 11.34 -11.49 -39.95
CA GLY A 526 12.13 -10.56 -40.75
C GLY A 526 12.78 -9.46 -39.91
N ILE A 527 13.83 -8.84 -40.43
CA ILE A 527 14.43 -7.62 -39.85
C ILE A 527 13.46 -6.45 -40.07
N PHE A 528 13.26 -5.65 -39.02
CA PHE A 528 12.43 -4.44 -39.02
C PHE A 528 12.90 -3.50 -40.12
N ASP A 529 11.98 -3.17 -41.01
CA ASP A 529 12.22 -2.31 -42.15
C ASP A 529 10.99 -1.43 -42.37
N ILE A 530 11.08 -0.17 -41.93
CA ILE A 530 9.99 0.82 -42.03
C ILE A 530 9.57 1.11 -43.47
N GLN A 531 10.41 0.78 -44.47
CA GLN A 531 10.06 0.96 -45.88
C GLN A 531 9.10 -0.11 -46.39
N LYS A 532 9.00 -1.26 -45.70
CA LYS A 532 8.04 -2.30 -46.05
C LYS A 532 6.63 -1.90 -45.60
N PRO A 533 5.59 -2.06 -46.46
CA PRO A 533 4.23 -1.64 -46.14
C PRO A 533 3.66 -2.22 -44.84
N GLU A 534 3.91 -3.50 -44.57
CA GLU A 534 3.46 -4.20 -43.36
C GLU A 534 4.04 -3.58 -42.07
N TYR A 535 5.35 -3.27 -42.06
CA TYR A 535 6.00 -2.62 -40.92
C TYR A 535 5.59 -1.15 -40.79
N ARG A 536 5.40 -0.46 -41.92
CA ARG A 536 4.88 0.91 -41.96
C ARG A 536 3.49 0.99 -41.34
N ASN A 537 2.57 0.11 -41.73
CA ASN A 537 1.21 0.07 -41.21
C ASN A 537 1.21 -0.20 -39.69
N ALA A 538 1.95 -1.21 -39.23
CA ALA A 538 2.06 -1.52 -37.81
C ALA A 538 2.66 -0.36 -37.00
N TYR A 539 3.68 0.31 -37.54
CA TYR A 539 4.27 1.51 -36.93
C TYR A 539 3.27 2.68 -36.87
N ASP A 540 2.55 2.95 -37.95
CA ASP A 540 1.57 4.03 -38.01
C ASP A 540 0.41 3.78 -37.02
N LEU A 541 -0.03 2.52 -36.84
CA LEU A 541 -1.00 2.14 -35.80
C LEU A 541 -0.48 2.43 -34.39
N ILE A 542 0.79 2.10 -34.11
CA ILE A 542 1.43 2.40 -32.82
C ILE A 542 1.45 3.92 -32.57
N CYS A 543 1.89 4.71 -33.55
CA CYS A 543 1.96 6.17 -33.43
C CYS A 543 0.57 6.79 -33.28
N SER A 544 -0.43 6.32 -34.05
CA SER A 544 -1.82 6.73 -33.91
C SER A 544 -2.34 6.44 -32.50
N LYS A 545 -2.07 5.24 -31.97
CA LYS A 545 -2.51 4.88 -30.62
C LYS A 545 -1.84 5.72 -29.53
N LEU A 546 -0.54 6.01 -29.66
CA LEU A 546 0.16 6.92 -28.74
C LEU A 546 -0.42 8.33 -28.79
N GLU A 547 -0.80 8.81 -29.98
CA GLU A 547 -1.48 10.08 -30.15
C GLU A 547 -2.86 10.10 -29.48
N ASP A 548 -3.64 9.04 -29.61
CA ASP A 548 -4.94 8.91 -28.95
C ASP A 548 -4.82 8.92 -27.43
N ILE A 549 -3.83 8.21 -26.87
CA ILE A 549 -3.52 8.23 -25.43
C ILE A 549 -3.18 9.65 -24.97
N ARG A 550 -2.35 10.38 -25.73
CA ARG A 550 -1.98 11.77 -25.43
C ARG A 550 -3.18 12.72 -25.49
N LYS A 551 -4.10 12.54 -26.45
CA LYS A 551 -5.34 13.33 -26.56
C LYS A 551 -6.32 13.02 -25.45
N ALA A 552 -6.38 11.77 -24.98
CA ALA A 552 -7.20 11.37 -23.85
C ALA A 552 -6.71 12.00 -22.53
N ASP A 553 -5.40 12.22 -22.39
CA ASP A 553 -4.77 12.88 -21.24
C ASP A 553 -4.90 14.41 -21.27
N LYS A 554 -6.13 14.92 -21.11
CA LYS A 554 -6.43 16.36 -21.13
C LYS A 554 -5.66 17.16 -20.06
N THR A 555 -5.38 16.54 -18.92
CA THR A 555 -4.68 17.18 -17.79
C THR A 555 -3.16 17.08 -17.89
N LYS A 556 -2.63 16.35 -18.87
CA LYS A 556 -1.19 16.17 -19.16
C LYS A 556 -0.41 15.51 -18.00
N TRP A 557 -1.01 14.50 -17.37
CA TRP A 557 -0.36 13.75 -16.29
C TRP A 557 0.58 12.66 -16.82
N HIS A 558 0.32 12.13 -18.02
CA HIS A 558 1.04 11.01 -18.60
C HIS A 558 2.19 11.47 -19.51
N HIS A 559 3.37 11.56 -18.93
CA HIS A 559 4.60 11.95 -19.63
C HIS A 559 5.22 10.82 -20.48
N ARG A 560 4.98 9.56 -20.14
CA ARG A 560 5.60 8.39 -20.80
C ARG A 560 5.16 8.20 -22.27
N PRO A 561 3.86 8.32 -22.62
CA PRO A 561 3.43 8.32 -24.03
C PRO A 561 4.08 9.42 -24.87
N VAL A 562 4.23 10.62 -24.31
CA VAL A 562 4.87 11.76 -24.99
C VAL A 562 6.32 11.43 -25.33
N TYR A 563 7.09 10.94 -24.36
CA TYR A 563 8.47 10.52 -24.57
C TYR A 563 8.57 9.40 -25.62
N ARG A 564 7.77 8.33 -25.47
CA ARG A 564 7.82 7.18 -26.40
C ARG A 564 7.50 7.59 -27.83
N HIS A 565 6.53 8.49 -28.03
CA HIS A 565 6.20 9.00 -29.35
C HIS A 565 7.35 9.83 -29.93
N ALA A 566 7.91 10.78 -29.17
CA ALA A 566 9.07 11.55 -29.62
C ALA A 566 10.28 10.66 -29.96
N TRP A 567 10.52 9.63 -29.14
CA TRP A 567 11.59 8.66 -29.35
C TRP A 567 11.42 7.89 -30.68
N LEU A 568 10.18 7.46 -31.00
CA LEU A 568 9.90 6.77 -32.27
C LEU A 568 10.13 7.69 -33.47
N ILE A 569 9.65 8.93 -33.41
CA ILE A 569 9.86 9.91 -34.50
C ILE A 569 11.35 10.19 -34.74
N PHE A 570 12.15 10.27 -33.68
CA PHE A 570 13.58 10.46 -33.83
C PHE A 570 14.30 9.22 -34.36
N ASN A 571 14.12 8.06 -33.72
CA ASN A 571 14.93 6.86 -34.03
C ASN A 571 14.45 6.07 -35.25
N VAL A 572 13.16 6.16 -35.60
CA VAL A 572 12.57 5.41 -36.73
C VAL A 572 12.40 6.33 -37.94
N GLU A 573 11.82 7.52 -37.76
CA GLU A 573 11.58 8.45 -38.87
C GLU A 573 12.75 9.39 -39.15
N GLN A 574 13.75 9.48 -38.26
CA GLN A 574 14.90 10.38 -38.41
C GLN A 574 14.49 11.85 -38.55
N LYS A 575 13.46 12.27 -37.81
CA LYS A 575 12.91 13.64 -37.82
C LYS A 575 13.09 14.33 -36.47
N PRO A 576 14.30 14.82 -36.15
CA PRO A 576 14.60 15.38 -34.82
C PRO A 576 13.77 16.63 -34.48
N GLU A 577 13.42 17.49 -35.44
CA GLU A 577 12.64 18.72 -35.21
C GLU A 577 11.22 18.41 -34.76
N ILE A 578 10.61 17.37 -35.34
CA ILE A 578 9.27 16.90 -34.95
C ILE A 578 9.33 16.27 -33.55
N ALA A 579 10.36 15.46 -33.27
CA ALA A 579 10.56 14.87 -31.96
C ALA A 579 10.74 15.95 -30.86
N ILE A 580 11.49 17.03 -31.13
CA ILE A 580 11.59 18.20 -30.24
C ILE A 580 10.21 18.79 -29.98
N THR A 581 9.39 18.98 -31.01
CA THR A 581 8.05 19.57 -30.87
C THR A 581 7.14 18.71 -30.00
N ILE A 582 7.22 17.38 -30.14
CA ILE A 582 6.43 16.43 -29.32
C ILE A 582 6.90 16.43 -27.86
N LEU A 583 8.21 16.49 -27.62
CA LEU A 583 8.81 16.37 -26.28
C LEU A 583 8.79 17.68 -25.48
N SER A 584 8.90 18.82 -26.15
CA SER A 584 8.95 20.18 -25.57
C SER A 584 7.88 20.48 -24.50
N PRO A 585 6.62 20.01 -24.60
CA PRO A 585 5.60 20.25 -23.57
C PRO A 585 5.95 19.74 -22.17
N LEU A 586 6.90 18.79 -22.04
CA LEU A 586 7.36 18.34 -20.73
C LEU A 586 8.31 19.35 -20.06
N PHE A 587 8.92 20.25 -20.83
CA PHE A 587 9.97 21.18 -20.39
C PHE A 587 9.47 22.63 -20.32
N HIS A 588 9.89 23.34 -19.27
CA HIS A 588 9.60 24.75 -19.07
C HIS A 588 10.87 25.60 -19.15
N LEU A 589 11.31 25.87 -20.39
CA LEU A 589 12.56 26.57 -20.66
C LEU A 589 12.47 28.10 -20.49
N LYS A 590 11.27 28.67 -20.31
CA LYS A 590 11.12 30.12 -20.08
C LYS A 590 11.73 30.51 -18.73
N LEU A 591 12.55 31.55 -18.71
CA LEU A 591 13.22 32.06 -17.50
C LEU A 591 12.22 32.39 -16.36
N THR A 592 11.02 32.83 -16.71
CA THR A 592 9.92 33.14 -15.78
C THR A 592 9.30 31.92 -15.09
N SER A 593 9.51 30.70 -15.61
CA SER A 593 9.01 29.47 -14.98
C SER A 593 9.82 29.12 -13.74
N LYS A 594 9.14 28.87 -12.62
CA LYS A 594 9.77 28.41 -11.37
C LYS A 594 10.28 26.97 -11.46
N THR A 595 9.68 26.14 -12.30
CA THR A 595 10.06 24.73 -12.49
C THR A 595 10.75 24.53 -13.83
N PHE A 596 11.72 23.62 -13.90
CA PHE A 596 12.40 23.23 -15.14
C PHE A 596 11.58 22.24 -15.98
N MET A 597 10.89 21.32 -15.32
CA MET A 597 10.09 20.27 -15.95
C MET A 597 8.74 20.15 -15.23
N ASN A 598 7.70 19.76 -15.96
CA ASN A 598 6.36 19.50 -15.43
C ASN A 598 6.02 18.01 -15.53
N VAL A 599 6.78 17.17 -14.83
CA VAL A 599 6.52 15.73 -14.74
C VAL A 599 5.89 15.44 -13.37
N TRP A 600 4.63 15.06 -13.40
CA TRP A 600 3.90 14.55 -12.23
C TRP A 600 3.98 13.03 -12.21
N LYS A 601 4.05 12.44 -11.00
CA LYS A 601 3.91 11.00 -10.82
C LYS A 601 2.45 10.60 -11.12
N PRO A 602 2.16 9.80 -12.17
CA PRO A 602 0.83 9.22 -12.36
C PRO A 602 0.43 8.34 -11.16
N GLU A 603 -0.87 8.19 -10.89
CA GLU A 603 -1.37 7.42 -9.72
C GLU A 603 -0.74 6.03 -9.58
N PHE A 604 -0.67 5.28 -10.68
CA PHE A 604 -0.19 3.90 -10.70
C PHE A 604 1.31 3.77 -11.01
N GLU A 605 2.00 4.90 -11.14
CA GLU A 605 3.45 4.88 -11.24
C GLU A 605 4.07 4.64 -9.86
N ARG A 606 5.14 3.84 -9.84
CA ARG A 606 5.87 3.55 -8.61
C ARG A 606 6.53 4.82 -8.06
N SER A 607 6.54 4.96 -6.74
CA SER A 607 7.24 6.05 -6.04
C SER A 607 8.71 6.13 -6.44
N GLY A 608 9.20 7.34 -6.66
CA GLY A 608 10.56 7.62 -7.09
C GLY A 608 10.89 7.35 -8.57
N ARG A 609 10.05 6.62 -9.31
CA ARG A 609 10.36 6.26 -10.72
C ARG A 609 10.34 7.46 -11.66
N HIS A 610 9.43 8.41 -11.46
CA HIS A 610 9.37 9.65 -12.27
C HIS A 610 10.70 10.41 -12.29
N PHE A 611 11.48 10.43 -11.20
CA PHE A 611 12.80 11.07 -11.20
C PHE A 611 13.81 10.37 -12.13
N ILE A 612 13.67 9.06 -12.35
CA ILE A 612 14.48 8.33 -13.34
C ILE A 612 14.04 8.73 -14.75
N TYR A 613 12.72 8.82 -14.98
CA TYR A 613 12.20 9.28 -16.27
C TYR A 613 12.60 10.74 -16.56
N VAL A 614 12.62 11.63 -15.57
CA VAL A 614 13.14 13.00 -15.71
C VAL A 614 14.57 12.97 -16.26
N HIS A 615 15.44 12.13 -15.70
CA HIS A 615 16.81 11.97 -16.18
C HIS A 615 16.86 11.47 -17.64
N GLU A 616 16.06 10.44 -17.98
CA GLU A 616 15.95 9.92 -19.34
C GLU A 616 15.49 11.01 -20.33
N TYR A 617 14.50 11.82 -19.95
CA TYR A 617 13.94 12.85 -20.82
C TYR A 617 14.91 14.00 -21.04
N ILE A 618 15.60 14.45 -19.98
CA ILE A 618 16.64 15.48 -20.10
C ILE A 618 17.74 15.00 -21.04
N SER A 619 18.21 13.77 -20.84
CA SER A 619 19.24 13.15 -21.67
C SER A 619 18.82 13.09 -23.13
N PHE A 620 17.60 12.62 -23.40
CA PHE A 620 17.07 12.54 -24.75
C PHE A 620 16.88 13.91 -25.39
N PHE A 621 16.47 14.92 -24.61
CA PHE A 621 16.31 16.26 -25.14
C PHE A 621 17.65 16.91 -25.52
N MET A 622 18.73 16.59 -24.80
CA MET A 622 20.10 16.95 -25.20
C MET A 622 20.53 16.24 -26.49
N ASP A 623 20.18 14.96 -26.66
CA ASP A 623 20.47 14.23 -27.91
C ASP A 623 19.76 14.87 -29.11
N LEU A 624 18.51 15.29 -28.93
CA LEU A 624 17.76 16.02 -29.96
C LEU A 624 18.39 17.38 -30.28
N ALA A 625 18.78 18.16 -29.26
CA ALA A 625 19.45 19.45 -29.45
C ALA A 625 20.79 19.29 -30.18
N LYS A 626 21.53 18.22 -29.86
CA LYS A 626 22.77 17.83 -30.54
C LYS A 626 22.50 17.50 -32.01
N ALA A 627 21.47 16.71 -32.31
CA ALA A 627 21.11 16.34 -33.68
C ALA A 627 20.67 17.54 -34.54
N THR A 628 20.03 18.55 -33.94
CA THR A 628 19.61 19.77 -34.63
C THR A 628 20.62 20.92 -34.56
N LEU A 629 21.78 20.71 -33.93
CA LEU A 629 22.81 21.73 -33.67
C LEU A 629 22.26 23.00 -32.97
N ASP A 630 21.24 22.82 -32.12
CA ASP A 630 20.54 23.90 -31.42
C ASP A 630 21.27 24.30 -30.13
N PHE A 631 22.26 25.19 -30.30
CA PHE A 631 23.06 25.75 -29.22
C PHE A 631 22.23 26.60 -28.24
N ASP A 632 21.18 27.27 -28.72
CA ASP A 632 20.32 28.12 -27.88
C ASP A 632 19.47 27.28 -26.92
N LEU A 633 19.00 26.13 -27.39
CA LEU A 633 18.30 25.15 -26.55
C LEU A 633 19.23 24.62 -25.44
N LEU A 634 20.47 24.26 -25.77
CA LEU A 634 21.46 23.80 -24.78
C LEU A 634 21.74 24.87 -23.71
N ASN A 635 21.89 26.14 -24.11
CA ASN A 635 22.06 27.27 -23.17
C ASN A 635 20.89 27.42 -22.21
N LYS A 636 19.66 27.39 -22.73
CA LYS A 636 18.45 27.47 -21.89
C LYS A 636 18.36 26.30 -20.91
N MET A 637 18.75 25.09 -21.34
CA MET A 637 18.77 23.91 -20.48
C MET A 637 19.82 24.04 -19.37
N SER A 638 21.06 24.42 -19.72
CA SER A 638 22.17 24.61 -18.77
C SER A 638 21.82 25.57 -17.63
N GLU A 639 21.27 26.75 -17.96
CA GLU A 639 20.91 27.74 -16.94
C GLU A 639 19.85 27.24 -15.95
N LYS A 640 18.90 26.44 -16.43
CA LYS A 640 17.79 25.90 -15.63
C LYS A 640 18.21 24.69 -14.80
N LEU A 641 19.02 23.79 -15.36
CA LEU A 641 19.50 22.58 -14.68
C LEU A 641 20.25 22.91 -13.40
N ARG A 642 21.02 24.00 -13.39
CA ARG A 642 21.71 24.52 -12.18
C ARG A 642 20.77 24.78 -10.99
N LYS A 643 19.47 25.00 -11.23
CA LYS A 643 18.46 25.28 -10.19
C LYS A 643 17.50 24.10 -9.99
N ALA A 644 17.76 22.94 -10.57
CA ALA A 644 16.85 21.79 -10.63
C ALA A 644 17.33 20.57 -9.82
N SER A 645 18.16 20.78 -8.78
CA SER A 645 18.72 19.69 -7.95
C SER A 645 17.64 18.79 -7.32
N ASN A 646 16.47 19.38 -7.03
CA ASN A 646 15.32 18.70 -6.44
C ASN A 646 14.66 17.64 -7.34
N ILE A 647 14.95 17.62 -8.64
CA ILE A 647 14.38 16.64 -9.59
C ILE A 647 15.43 15.75 -10.26
N ILE A 648 16.73 16.00 -10.02
CA ILE A 648 17.85 15.30 -10.67
C ILE A 648 18.49 14.28 -9.69
N LEU A 649 18.32 12.99 -10.00
CA LEU A 649 18.94 11.90 -9.24
C LEU A 649 20.41 11.67 -9.61
N LYS A 650 20.77 11.75 -10.89
CA LYS A 650 22.12 11.44 -11.40
C LYS A 650 22.74 12.69 -12.05
N ASP A 651 23.12 13.65 -11.21
CA ASP A 651 23.61 14.97 -11.70
C ASP A 651 24.89 14.82 -12.53
N ASP A 652 25.85 14.03 -12.07
CA ASP A 652 27.13 13.82 -12.76
C ASP A 652 26.96 13.35 -14.22
N ILE A 653 25.99 12.46 -14.47
CA ILE A 653 25.69 11.94 -15.80
C ILE A 653 25.10 13.04 -16.69
N ILE A 654 24.17 13.83 -16.15
CA ILE A 654 23.54 14.94 -16.89
C ILE A 654 24.57 16.01 -17.23
N GLN A 655 25.45 16.37 -16.29
CA GLN A 655 26.51 17.37 -16.53
C GLN A 655 27.50 16.90 -17.60
N THR A 656 27.91 15.63 -17.53
CA THR A 656 28.81 15.03 -18.54
C THR A 656 28.18 15.06 -19.92
N LYS A 657 26.92 14.61 -20.03
CA LYS A 657 26.18 14.58 -21.30
C LYS A 657 25.93 15.97 -21.87
N LEU A 658 25.67 16.95 -21.02
CA LEU A 658 25.54 18.35 -21.43
C LEU A 658 26.84 18.90 -22.01
N ALA A 659 27.98 18.64 -21.36
CA ALA A 659 29.29 19.07 -21.84
C ALA A 659 29.64 18.42 -23.20
N ASP A 660 29.35 17.12 -23.36
CA ASP A 660 29.55 16.41 -24.62
C ASP A 660 28.68 16.96 -25.75
N ALA A 661 27.43 17.31 -25.46
CA ALA A 661 26.53 17.93 -26.42
C ALA A 661 27.04 19.31 -26.86
N TYR A 662 27.50 20.14 -25.92
CA TYR A 662 28.10 21.44 -26.23
C TYR A 662 29.31 21.31 -27.15
N LYS A 663 30.26 20.44 -26.78
CA LYS A 663 31.47 20.21 -27.57
C LYS A 663 31.16 19.81 -29.00
N HIS A 664 30.20 18.90 -29.20
CA HIS A 664 29.80 18.47 -30.54
C HIS A 664 29.19 19.61 -31.37
N VAL A 665 28.29 20.40 -30.77
CA VAL A 665 27.65 21.52 -31.49
C VAL A 665 28.67 22.60 -31.83
N GLU A 666 29.64 22.86 -30.94
CA GLU A 666 30.74 23.79 -31.21
C GLU A 666 31.66 23.29 -32.34
N GLU A 667 32.04 22.01 -32.33
CA GLU A 667 32.87 21.40 -33.38
C GLU A 667 32.19 21.46 -34.75
N MET A 668 30.90 21.15 -34.83
CA MET A 668 30.13 21.17 -36.07
C MET A 668 29.79 22.59 -36.57
N LYS A 669 29.88 23.61 -35.69
CA LYS A 669 29.70 25.04 -36.03
C LYS A 669 31.00 25.76 -36.38
N LYS A 670 32.17 25.13 -36.19
CA LYS A 670 33.43 25.71 -36.69
C LYS A 670 33.34 25.78 -38.22
N PRO A 671 33.61 26.94 -38.84
CA PRO A 671 33.69 27.00 -40.29
C PRO A 671 34.77 26.04 -40.75
N ILE A 672 34.45 25.22 -41.76
CA ILE A 672 35.47 24.53 -42.55
C ILE A 672 36.27 25.67 -43.20
N ILE A 673 37.46 25.94 -42.66
CA ILE A 673 38.43 26.77 -43.36
C ILE A 673 38.94 25.85 -44.48
N ASP A 674 38.57 26.16 -45.72
CA ASP A 674 39.24 25.61 -46.88
C ASP A 674 40.73 25.96 -46.73
N GLU A 675 41.57 24.95 -46.50
CA GLU A 675 43.03 25.07 -46.60
C GLU A 675 43.45 25.11 -48.08
N GLU A 676 42.84 25.99 -48.87
CA GLU A 676 43.40 26.45 -50.14
C GLU A 676 43.51 27.97 -50.09
N MET A 677 44.73 28.46 -50.33
CA MET A 677 45.12 29.89 -50.45
C MET A 677 45.85 30.56 -49.28
N ILE A 678 46.84 29.93 -48.65
CA ILE A 678 48.00 30.67 -48.09
C ILE A 678 49.27 29.81 -48.23
N ASP A 679 50.01 29.97 -49.33
CA ASP A 679 51.41 30.45 -49.32
C ASP A 679 52.05 30.25 -50.70
N ASP A 680 51.95 31.30 -51.51
CA ASP A 680 52.76 31.49 -52.70
C ASP A 680 53.77 32.61 -52.37
N GLN A 681 54.77 32.28 -51.54
CA GLN A 681 56.05 32.98 -51.40
C GLN A 681 56.90 32.31 -50.31
N ASN A 682 57.73 31.33 -50.70
CA ASN A 682 59.17 31.31 -50.39
C ASN A 682 59.82 30.04 -50.97
N ASN A 683 60.41 30.22 -52.16
CA ASN A 683 61.53 29.40 -52.60
C ASN A 683 62.73 29.64 -51.67
N GLU A 684 63.29 28.57 -51.09
CA GLU A 684 64.66 28.11 -51.35
C GLU A 684 65.12 27.01 -50.39
N LYS A 685 65.54 25.87 -50.98
CA LYS A 685 66.48 24.85 -50.47
C LYS A 685 65.90 23.91 -49.39
N GLU A 686 66.04 22.60 -49.44
CA GLU A 686 67.14 21.75 -49.89
C GLU A 686 66.62 20.32 -50.13
N GLU A 687 67.35 19.58 -50.96
CA GLU A 687 67.11 18.24 -51.49
C GLU A 687 67.00 17.13 -50.41
N SER A 688 66.18 16.11 -50.66
CA SER A 688 66.63 14.73 -51.02
C SER A 688 65.56 13.66 -50.74
N ASP A 689 65.36 12.81 -51.76
CA ASP A 689 65.01 11.37 -51.76
C ASP A 689 63.85 10.87 -50.86
N GLU A 690 62.87 10.08 -51.31
CA GLU A 690 62.92 8.96 -52.25
C GLU A 690 61.47 8.59 -52.68
N ARG A 691 61.35 7.84 -53.79
CA ARG A 691 60.12 7.51 -54.53
C ARG A 691 59.37 6.32 -53.91
N ASP A 692 58.04 6.28 -54.07
CA ASP A 692 57.33 5.26 -54.88
C ASP A 692 55.79 5.33 -54.69
N ASP A 693 55.13 5.92 -55.68
CA ASP A 693 54.09 5.33 -56.54
C ASP A 693 53.01 4.36 -55.99
N ILE A 694 51.74 4.78 -56.17
CA ILE A 694 50.60 4.06 -56.80
C ILE A 694 49.30 3.85 -55.97
N LYS A 695 48.26 4.53 -56.50
CA LYS A 695 46.80 4.23 -56.59
C LYS A 695 45.85 4.66 -55.46
N GLU A 696 45.21 5.79 -55.75
CA GLU A 696 43.85 6.15 -55.32
C GLU A 696 42.83 5.09 -55.75
N GLU A 697 41.98 4.68 -54.80
CA GLU A 697 40.69 4.06 -55.05
C GLU A 697 39.64 4.90 -54.32
N HIS A 698 38.72 5.48 -55.10
CA HIS A 698 37.55 6.21 -54.61
C HIS A 698 36.76 5.38 -53.60
N LYS A 699 36.57 5.89 -52.38
CA LYS A 699 35.55 5.40 -51.43
C LYS A 699 34.48 6.45 -51.22
N GLU A 700 33.29 6.10 -51.67
CA GLU A 700 32.01 6.77 -51.40
C GLU A 700 31.78 7.00 -49.88
N PRO A 701 31.02 8.03 -49.50
CA PRO A 701 30.73 8.31 -48.09
C PRO A 701 29.94 7.15 -47.46
N SER A 702 30.44 6.63 -46.35
CA SER A 702 29.82 5.54 -45.61
C SER A 702 28.44 5.97 -45.07
N ASN A 703 27.39 5.37 -45.62
CA ASN A 703 26.07 5.30 -44.99
C ASN A 703 26.20 4.62 -43.62
N ASN A 704 26.29 5.41 -42.55
CA ASN A 704 26.19 4.94 -41.17
C ASN A 704 24.73 4.58 -40.86
N VAL A 705 24.23 3.48 -41.44
CA VAL A 705 23.02 2.82 -40.97
C VAL A 705 23.41 1.97 -39.76
N MET A 706 23.47 2.59 -38.58
CA MET A 706 23.36 1.81 -37.35
C MET A 706 21.95 1.22 -37.33
N SER A 707 21.86 -0.11 -37.35
CA SER A 707 20.60 -0.83 -37.23
C SER A 707 19.78 -0.25 -36.08
N VAL A 708 18.49 0.04 -36.30
CA VAL A 708 17.56 0.52 -35.26
C VAL A 708 17.61 -0.38 -34.00
N ALA A 709 17.93 -1.68 -34.17
CA ALA A 709 18.15 -2.62 -33.06
C ALA A 709 19.34 -2.23 -32.14
N SER A 710 20.38 -1.60 -32.67
CA SER A 710 21.55 -1.10 -31.91
C SER A 710 21.33 0.26 -31.23
N LEU A 711 20.30 1.01 -31.65
CA LEU A 711 19.88 2.25 -30.98
C LEU A 711 18.86 1.97 -29.86
N ILE A 712 18.16 0.84 -29.93
CA ILE A 712 17.26 0.35 -28.86
C ILE A 712 18.04 -0.22 -27.68
N THR A 713 19.28 -0.71 -27.89
CA THR A 713 20.16 -1.15 -26.80
C THR A 713 20.63 -0.02 -25.87
N GLN A 714 20.23 1.23 -26.11
CA GLN A 714 20.43 2.33 -25.16
C GLN A 714 19.25 2.55 -24.21
N ASP A 715 18.12 1.85 -24.39
CA ASP A 715 17.06 1.67 -23.38
C ASP A 715 17.51 0.59 -22.35
N ASN A 716 18.79 0.67 -21.92
CA ASN A 716 19.45 -0.24 -20.99
C ASN A 716 18.83 -0.14 -19.58
N ASP A 717 17.74 -0.87 -19.35
CA ASP A 717 17.85 -1.93 -18.36
C ASP A 717 18.96 -2.87 -18.87
N SER A 718 20.17 -2.82 -18.27
CA SER A 718 21.45 -3.35 -18.81
C SER A 718 21.42 -4.73 -19.49
N PRO A 719 22.38 -5.00 -20.39
CA PRO A 719 22.53 -6.30 -21.04
C PRO A 719 23.34 -7.24 -20.14
N MET A 720 22.86 -8.46 -19.94
CA MET A 720 23.73 -9.60 -19.70
C MET A 720 23.28 -10.77 -20.57
N THR A 721 24.11 -11.10 -21.54
CA THR A 721 24.14 -12.39 -22.24
C THR A 721 24.81 -13.42 -21.32
N ILE A 722 24.12 -14.47 -20.88
CA ILE A 722 24.77 -15.74 -20.49
C ILE A 722 23.87 -16.94 -20.83
N ASP A 723 24.55 -17.97 -21.33
CA ASP A 723 24.11 -19.32 -21.65
C ASP A 723 23.26 -20.02 -20.58
N PHE A 724 22.43 -20.91 -21.10
CA PHE A 724 21.58 -21.84 -20.37
C PHE A 724 22.40 -22.73 -19.41
N VAL A 725 22.07 -22.65 -18.13
CA VAL A 725 22.16 -23.80 -17.24
C VAL A 725 20.76 -24.04 -16.70
N GLU A 726 20.12 -25.06 -17.27
CA GLU A 726 18.86 -25.62 -16.76
C GLU A 726 19.03 -26.03 -15.29
N PRO A 727 18.20 -25.54 -14.37
CA PRO A 727 18.00 -26.24 -13.11
C PRO A 727 17.22 -27.52 -13.42
N ALA A 728 17.82 -28.64 -13.04
CA ALA A 728 17.36 -30.01 -13.25
C ALA A 728 15.84 -30.15 -13.32
N SER A 729 15.41 -30.74 -14.44
CA SER A 729 14.11 -31.34 -14.66
C SER A 729 13.59 -32.06 -13.41
N ASN A 730 12.53 -31.54 -12.81
CA ASN A 730 11.50 -32.34 -12.18
C ASN A 730 10.18 -31.58 -12.26
N SER A 731 9.34 -32.06 -13.19
CA SER A 731 7.87 -31.95 -13.26
C SER A 731 7.22 -30.75 -12.56
N TYR A 732 7.00 -29.68 -13.32
CA TYR A 732 5.85 -28.78 -13.15
C TYR A 732 5.16 -28.62 -14.50
N SER A 733 4.60 -29.73 -14.99
CA SER A 733 3.50 -29.70 -15.95
C SER A 733 2.24 -30.00 -15.15
N GLU A 734 1.29 -29.06 -15.20
CA GLU A 734 0.10 -28.91 -14.35
C GLU A 734 0.35 -28.14 -13.04
N ILE A 735 0.22 -26.80 -13.15
CA ILE A 735 -0.50 -25.85 -12.25
C ILE A 735 -0.39 -24.44 -12.83
#